data_AF-C8XHW7-F1
#
_entry.id   AF-C8XHW7-F1
#
_cell.length_a   1.000
_cell.length_b   1.000
_cell.length_c   1.000
_cell.angle_alpha   90.00
_cell.angle_beta   90.00
_cell.angle_gamma   90.00
#
_symmetry.space_group_name_H-M   'P 1'
#
loop_
_entity.id
_entity.type
_entity.pdbx_description
1 polymer ?
#
loop_
_entity_poly.entity_id
_entity_poly.type
_entity_poly.pdbx_seq_one_letter_code
_entity_poly.pdbx_strand_id
1 'polypeptide(L)'
;MGLQQWAAKLAGPGDQTGLLVAAAIAPGTFEPSLVPRSLPDQAIVTGIGTTLSYVLTVATQDSIEALASGLAGRVGRGSAPTRQRRAALLIDLAVIPVGLAAAGALRRRPQESTLRGVARQVAWRTGVTGLGASLFTLTELGLTAADGALGAGGRIARIPLGAPVGLGVGLALEAYRRRGLPAEPVTTDAPATEPLRAAVASVGVVGIVSVGALAQRLLADGTAALLAGVLPGGRVVWRPMGHVLTLAAVAGAGTVLWHRAIRSIEAGTNVIEPIIDDEGGRRWVGEHASGSANSLIPWATLGREGRRHVLLYPRPQPVRDLPVSLPDLAISSVMGEPAAAEPALVYVGLDSAPTAQARVDLALAEMDRVGAWDRSLIMLCSPTGSGYLNYCATAAASYLTRGDLAIVTMQYSKRPSPLSLFKVKDAREQNRLLWLAISARLRERSGPRPRAVLFGESLGAHTSQDVLLHWGTLGPQALGIDRALWIGTPYGSGWMHQVTGEPRPDVDPNLVAMVNDFEQLQALPESHRATLRYVMVSHDNDGVTKFGADLLTRRPAWLTDARPAVQIVPGASPRGIPARLRWRPITSFLHGLMDMKNAQKMQGYRAWAHDYRPDIARFVAQVYDLPATPAQLARIETALQAREEIRDRLLSQHLDAMTPSPDRFVPPAPER
;
A
#
# COMPACT_ATOMS: atom_id res chain seq x y z
N MET A 1 -2.19 2.46 43.27
CA MET A 1 -3.65 2.26 43.11
C MET A 1 -3.90 0.76 43.07
N GLY A 2 -4.73 0.19 43.95
CA GLY A 2 -4.93 -1.26 43.99
C GLY A 2 -5.78 -1.79 42.82
N LEU A 3 -5.60 -3.04 42.43
CA LEU A 3 -6.36 -3.74 41.37
C LEU A 3 -7.89 -3.61 41.54
N GLN A 4 -8.38 -3.57 42.78
CA GLN A 4 -9.80 -3.37 43.10
C GLN A 4 -10.32 -1.96 42.79
N GLN A 5 -9.53 -0.92 43.09
CA GLN A 5 -9.88 0.47 42.72
C GLN A 5 -9.79 0.68 41.20
N TRP A 6 -8.90 -0.07 40.54
CA TRP A 6 -8.74 -0.06 39.09
C TRP A 6 -9.92 -0.75 38.38
N ALA A 7 -10.35 -1.92 38.85
CA ALA A 7 -11.53 -2.63 38.34
C ALA A 7 -12.83 -1.85 38.55
N ALA A 8 -13.01 -1.18 39.69
CA ALA A 8 -14.17 -0.34 39.96
C ALA A 8 -14.29 0.86 38.99
N LYS A 9 -13.16 1.38 38.47
CA LYS A 9 -13.15 2.46 37.48
C LYS A 9 -13.41 2.00 36.04
N LEU A 10 -13.29 0.71 35.74
CA LEU A 10 -13.63 0.10 34.44
C LEU A 10 -15.03 -0.54 34.43
N ALA A 11 -15.84 -0.31 35.48
CA ALA A 11 -17.10 -1.04 35.73
C ALA A 11 -18.34 -0.50 34.99
N GLY A 12 -18.19 0.37 34.00
CA GLY A 12 -19.33 0.85 33.20
C GLY A 12 -19.82 -0.25 32.24
N PRO A 13 -21.13 -0.47 32.07
CA PRO A 13 -21.64 -1.45 31.10
C PRO A 13 -21.16 -1.16 29.67
N GLY A 14 -21.10 0.13 29.28
CA GLY A 14 -20.46 0.60 28.05
C GLY A 14 -19.01 0.16 27.89
N ASP A 15 -18.15 0.42 28.87
CA ASP A 15 -16.72 0.06 28.81
C ASP A 15 -16.51 -1.46 28.76
N GLN A 16 -17.24 -2.23 29.57
CA GLN A 16 -17.13 -3.69 29.58
C GLN A 16 -17.57 -4.30 28.26
N THR A 17 -18.64 -3.76 27.66
CA THR A 17 -19.08 -4.12 26.30
C THR A 17 -17.99 -3.77 25.28
N GLY A 18 -17.40 -2.58 25.37
CA GLY A 18 -16.30 -2.13 24.53
C GLY A 18 -15.08 -3.06 24.62
N LEU A 19 -14.67 -3.43 25.84
CA LEU A 19 -13.56 -4.35 26.09
C LEU A 19 -13.85 -5.75 25.57
N LEU A 20 -15.08 -6.23 25.72
CA LEU A 20 -15.51 -7.51 25.19
C LEU A 20 -15.38 -7.55 23.66
N VAL A 21 -15.96 -6.57 22.97
CA VAL A 21 -15.90 -6.52 21.50
C VAL A 21 -14.46 -6.34 21.01
N ALA A 22 -13.69 -5.47 21.65
CA ALA A 22 -12.28 -5.25 21.30
C ALA A 22 -11.42 -6.51 21.49
N ALA A 23 -11.59 -7.21 22.62
CA ALA A 23 -10.89 -8.46 22.90
C ALA A 23 -11.30 -9.60 21.96
N ALA A 24 -12.55 -9.65 21.53
CA ALA A 24 -13.03 -10.63 20.55
C ALA A 24 -12.43 -10.45 19.15
N ILE A 25 -12.03 -9.23 18.80
CA ILE A 25 -11.41 -8.91 17.50
C ILE A 25 -9.90 -9.17 17.53
N ALA A 26 -9.25 -9.07 18.69
CA ALA A 26 -7.79 -9.14 18.83
C ALA A 26 -7.15 -10.40 18.21
N PRO A 27 -7.64 -11.63 18.43
CA PRO A 27 -7.05 -12.82 17.81
C PRO A 27 -7.02 -12.78 16.29
N GLY A 28 -8.05 -12.16 15.71
CA GLY A 28 -8.21 -12.05 14.27
C GLY A 28 -7.21 -11.11 13.58
N THR A 29 -6.54 -10.21 14.31
CA THR A 29 -5.54 -9.31 13.73
C THR A 29 -4.21 -10.00 13.44
N PHE A 30 -4.01 -11.20 13.98
CA PHE A 30 -2.84 -12.05 13.78
C PHE A 30 -2.98 -13.00 12.58
N GLU A 31 -4.08 -12.94 11.82
CA GLU A 31 -4.19 -13.66 10.54
C GLU A 31 -3.08 -13.26 9.58
N PRO A 32 -2.48 -14.19 8.82
CA PRO A 32 -1.53 -13.82 7.78
C PRO A 32 -2.20 -12.91 6.74
N SER A 33 -1.45 -11.90 6.29
CA SER A 33 -1.83 -10.98 5.24
C SER A 33 -0.95 -11.21 4.00
N LEU A 34 -0.84 -10.25 3.07
CA LEU A 34 -0.13 -10.48 1.80
C LEU A 34 1.37 -10.67 1.99
N VAL A 35 1.98 -9.93 2.91
CA VAL A 35 3.42 -10.02 3.21
C VAL A 35 3.67 -10.20 4.72
N PRO A 36 4.82 -10.78 5.11
CA PRO A 36 5.18 -10.91 6.51
C PRO A 36 5.16 -9.56 7.24
N ARG A 37 4.73 -9.60 8.51
CA ARG A 37 4.66 -8.44 9.39
C ARG A 37 5.67 -8.59 10.53
N SER A 38 6.44 -7.54 10.76
CA SER A 38 7.34 -7.48 11.92
C SER A 38 6.53 -7.34 13.22
N LEU A 39 7.17 -7.56 14.38
CA LEU A 39 6.52 -7.36 15.68
C LEU A 39 5.95 -5.92 15.85
N PRO A 40 6.68 -4.85 15.50
CA PRO A 40 6.12 -3.49 15.52
C PRO A 40 4.90 -3.32 14.60
N ASP A 41 4.92 -3.90 13.40
CA ASP A 41 3.79 -3.81 12.46
C ASP A 41 2.55 -4.49 13.02
N GLN A 42 2.74 -5.68 13.59
CA GLN A 42 1.67 -6.41 14.24
C GLN A 42 1.12 -5.65 15.44
N ALA A 43 1.98 -5.01 16.24
CA ALA A 43 1.56 -4.19 17.36
C ALA A 43 0.70 -2.99 16.91
N ILE A 44 1.06 -2.35 15.78
CA ILE A 44 0.27 -1.26 15.18
C ILE A 44 -1.11 -1.77 14.75
N VAL A 45 -1.15 -2.88 14.00
CA VAL A 45 -2.42 -3.45 13.51
C VAL A 45 -3.32 -3.85 14.68
N THR A 46 -2.81 -4.63 15.64
CA THR A 46 -3.61 -5.09 16.77
C THR A 46 -3.99 -3.91 17.67
N GLY A 47 -3.04 -3.06 18.04
CA GLY A 47 -3.26 -1.94 18.96
C GLY A 47 -4.27 -0.93 18.42
N ILE A 48 -4.09 -0.44 17.19
CA ILE A 48 -5.03 0.51 16.58
C ILE A 48 -6.37 -0.16 16.29
N GLY A 49 -6.38 -1.38 15.74
CA GLY A 49 -7.61 -2.09 15.38
C GLY A 49 -8.51 -2.38 16.59
N THR A 50 -7.91 -2.85 17.69
CA THR A 50 -8.63 -3.14 18.95
C THR A 50 -9.08 -1.85 19.63
N THR A 51 -8.24 -0.82 19.68
CA THR A 51 -8.59 0.49 20.27
C THR A 51 -9.72 1.18 19.52
N LEU A 52 -9.68 1.21 18.19
CA LEU A 52 -10.78 1.78 17.40
C LEU A 52 -12.06 0.98 17.57
N SER A 53 -11.97 -0.35 17.66
CA SER A 53 -13.12 -1.20 17.92
C SER A 53 -13.72 -0.95 19.31
N TYR A 54 -12.88 -0.76 20.32
CA TYR A 54 -13.29 -0.35 21.66
C TYR A 54 -14.06 0.97 21.61
N VAL A 55 -13.43 2.05 21.11
CA VAL A 55 -14.01 3.41 21.11
C VAL A 55 -15.34 3.45 20.37
N LEU A 56 -15.41 2.82 19.18
CA LEU A 56 -16.64 2.80 18.39
C LEU A 56 -17.75 1.99 19.05
N THR A 57 -17.41 0.93 19.78
CA THR A 57 -18.38 0.12 20.54
C THR A 57 -18.92 0.90 21.73
N VAL A 58 -18.04 1.54 22.52
CA VAL A 58 -18.46 2.36 23.67
C VAL A 58 -19.35 3.51 23.22
N ALA A 59 -18.96 4.25 22.18
CA ALA A 59 -19.79 5.34 21.66
C ALA A 59 -21.18 4.88 21.19
N THR A 60 -21.25 3.67 20.61
CA THR A 60 -22.54 3.06 20.20
C THR A 60 -23.35 2.65 21.43
N GLN A 61 -22.73 2.04 22.44
CA GLN A 61 -23.41 1.61 23.66
C GLN A 61 -23.91 2.79 24.49
N ASP A 62 -23.12 3.86 24.63
CA ASP A 62 -23.53 5.09 25.32
C ASP A 62 -24.73 5.74 24.63
N SER A 63 -24.80 5.66 23.30
CA SER A 63 -25.96 6.13 22.54
C SER A 63 -27.21 5.28 22.83
N ILE A 64 -27.06 3.96 22.97
CA ILE A 64 -28.13 3.04 23.37
C ILE A 64 -28.57 3.34 24.81
N GLU A 65 -27.64 3.56 25.75
CA GLU A 65 -27.94 3.89 27.14
C GLU A 65 -28.66 5.24 27.28
N ALA A 66 -28.29 6.24 26.47
CA ALA A 66 -28.99 7.53 26.42
C ALA A 66 -30.44 7.37 25.94
N LEU A 67 -30.66 6.56 24.89
CA LEU A 67 -32.01 6.22 24.41
C LEU A 67 -32.81 5.44 25.47
N ALA A 68 -32.18 4.47 26.12
CA ALA A 68 -32.78 3.69 27.20
C ALA A 68 -33.22 4.58 28.37
N SER A 69 -32.43 5.59 28.71
CA SER A 69 -32.74 6.55 29.78
C SER A 69 -34.03 7.34 29.49
N GLY A 70 -34.24 7.76 28.23
CA GLY A 70 -35.47 8.42 27.81
C GLY A 70 -36.70 7.49 27.80
N LEU A 71 -36.49 6.19 27.64
CA LEU A 71 -37.56 5.18 27.58
C LEU A 71 -37.80 4.47 28.92
N ALA A 72 -36.93 4.65 29.93
CA ALA A 72 -36.96 3.92 31.19
C ALA A 72 -38.27 4.07 31.98
N GLY A 73 -38.99 5.19 31.80
CA GLY A 73 -40.32 5.41 32.40
C GLY A 73 -41.40 4.46 31.86
N ARG A 74 -41.19 3.84 30.70
CA ARG A 74 -42.14 2.94 30.02
C ARG A 74 -41.90 1.46 30.29
N VAL A 75 -40.80 1.10 30.99
CA VAL A 75 -40.35 -0.29 31.14
C VAL A 75 -40.57 -0.80 32.57
N GLY A 76 -41.81 -1.20 32.87
CA GLY A 76 -42.19 -2.01 34.03
C GLY A 76 -42.02 -1.36 35.42
N ARG A 77 -42.21 -2.16 36.47
CA ARG A 77 -42.05 -1.76 37.90
C ARG A 77 -40.63 -2.07 38.40
N GLY A 78 -40.11 -1.22 39.30
CA GLY A 78 -38.77 -1.33 39.89
C GLY A 78 -38.16 0.05 40.18
N SER A 79 -36.95 0.10 40.75
CA SER A 79 -36.22 1.38 40.94
C SER A 79 -35.79 1.98 39.59
N ALA A 80 -35.54 3.29 39.55
CA ALA A 80 -35.13 3.96 38.31
C ALA A 80 -33.88 3.33 37.64
N PRO A 81 -32.80 2.96 38.37
CA PRO A 81 -31.66 2.25 37.79
C PRO A 81 -32.02 0.87 37.20
N THR A 82 -32.91 0.13 37.87
CA THR A 82 -33.35 -1.19 37.39
C THR A 82 -34.17 -1.07 36.11
N ARG A 83 -35.06 -0.07 36.00
CA ARG A 83 -35.82 0.19 34.78
C ARG A 83 -34.92 0.60 33.62
N GLN A 84 -33.91 1.43 33.87
CA GLN A 84 -32.93 1.85 32.86
C GLN A 84 -32.10 0.66 32.35
N ARG A 85 -31.57 -0.20 33.23
CA ARG A 85 -30.85 -1.43 32.83
C ARG A 85 -31.73 -2.37 32.00
N ARG A 86 -32.99 -2.57 32.38
CA ARG A 86 -33.94 -3.39 31.60
C ARG A 86 -34.23 -2.79 30.23
N ALA A 87 -34.44 -1.48 30.15
CA ALA A 87 -34.65 -0.78 28.89
C ALA A 87 -33.42 -0.92 27.97
N ALA A 88 -32.21 -0.77 28.51
CA ALA A 88 -30.97 -0.94 27.75
C ALA A 88 -30.83 -2.36 27.19
N LEU A 89 -31.02 -3.40 28.01
CA LEU A 89 -30.97 -4.79 27.56
C LEU A 89 -32.00 -5.11 26.47
N LEU A 90 -33.23 -4.58 26.59
CA LEU A 90 -34.25 -4.77 25.55
C LEU A 90 -33.87 -4.09 24.23
N ILE A 91 -33.27 -2.90 24.29
CA ILE A 91 -32.77 -2.22 23.10
C ILE A 91 -31.58 -3.00 22.52
N ASP A 92 -30.62 -3.44 23.34
CA ASP A 92 -29.47 -4.25 22.92
C ASP A 92 -29.91 -5.52 22.17
N LEU A 93 -30.91 -6.23 22.70
CA LEU A 93 -31.48 -7.41 22.05
C LEU A 93 -32.22 -7.06 20.75
N ALA A 94 -32.90 -5.92 20.68
CA ALA A 94 -33.63 -5.48 19.49
C ALA A 94 -32.69 -5.01 18.37
N VAL A 95 -31.58 -4.34 18.70
CA VAL A 95 -30.65 -3.82 17.69
C VAL A 95 -29.82 -4.91 17.01
N ILE A 96 -29.72 -6.11 17.59
CA ILE A 96 -29.06 -7.26 16.96
C ILE A 96 -29.73 -7.63 15.62
N PRO A 97 -31.00 -8.11 15.59
CA PRO A 97 -31.65 -8.48 14.35
C PRO A 97 -31.86 -7.27 13.43
N VAL A 98 -32.15 -6.09 13.96
CA VAL A 98 -32.34 -4.87 13.16
C VAL A 98 -31.04 -4.46 12.46
N GLY A 99 -29.93 -4.39 13.19
CA GLY A 99 -28.63 -4.01 12.64
C GLY A 99 -28.11 -5.01 11.62
N LEU A 100 -28.23 -6.32 11.91
CA LEU A 100 -27.83 -7.38 10.98
C LEU A 100 -28.71 -7.41 9.73
N ALA A 101 -30.03 -7.24 9.87
CA ALA A 101 -30.96 -7.17 8.75
C ALA A 101 -30.69 -5.92 7.89
N ALA A 102 -30.47 -4.75 8.49
CA ALA A 102 -30.12 -3.52 7.78
C ALA A 102 -28.79 -3.66 7.04
N ALA A 103 -27.77 -4.26 7.66
CA ALA A 103 -26.48 -4.54 7.02
C ALA A 103 -26.64 -5.51 5.82
N GLY A 104 -27.51 -6.52 5.95
CA GLY A 104 -27.85 -7.47 4.89
C GLY A 104 -28.68 -6.86 3.75
N ALA A 105 -29.63 -5.98 4.07
CA ALA A 105 -30.47 -5.26 3.09
C ALA A 105 -29.64 -4.27 2.27
N LEU A 106 -28.59 -3.68 2.86
CA LEU A 106 -27.58 -2.90 2.17
C LEU A 106 -26.60 -3.80 1.39
N ARG A 107 -27.16 -4.71 0.57
CA ARG A 107 -26.40 -5.62 -0.29
C ARG A 107 -25.33 -4.85 -1.07
N ARG A 108 -24.15 -5.46 -1.14
CA ARG A 108 -22.99 -4.94 -1.85
C ARG A 108 -23.30 -4.86 -3.34
N ARG A 109 -22.86 -3.78 -3.97
CA ARG A 109 -22.93 -3.60 -5.42
C ARG A 109 -21.54 -3.21 -5.94
N PRO A 110 -21.16 -3.64 -7.16
CA PRO A 110 -20.04 -3.05 -7.86
C PRO A 110 -20.19 -1.52 -7.87
N GLN A 111 -19.11 -0.80 -7.58
CA GLN A 111 -19.08 0.68 -7.62
C GLN A 111 -20.05 1.41 -6.68
N GLU A 112 -20.49 0.79 -5.58
CA GLU A 112 -21.37 1.49 -4.61
C GLU A 112 -20.70 2.73 -3.98
N SER A 113 -21.53 3.72 -3.60
CA SER A 113 -21.07 4.94 -2.94
C SER A 113 -20.47 4.66 -1.56
N THR A 114 -19.47 5.45 -1.17
CA THR A 114 -18.84 5.38 0.15
C THR A 114 -19.88 5.48 1.28
N LEU A 115 -20.89 6.34 1.12
CA LEU A 115 -21.96 6.51 2.10
C LEU A 115 -22.73 5.21 2.35
N ARG A 116 -23.06 4.45 1.30
CA ARG A 116 -23.76 3.16 1.44
C ARG A 116 -22.89 2.15 2.18
N GLY A 117 -21.59 2.13 1.89
CA GLY A 117 -20.61 1.31 2.60
C GLY A 117 -20.53 1.68 4.08
N VAL A 118 -20.46 2.98 4.41
CA VAL A 118 -20.49 3.49 5.78
C VAL A 118 -21.79 3.13 6.50
N ALA A 119 -22.96 3.32 5.87
CA ALA A 119 -24.24 2.97 6.47
C ALA A 119 -24.33 1.48 6.83
N ARG A 120 -23.81 0.59 5.96
CA ARG A 120 -23.73 -0.84 6.24
C ARG A 120 -22.76 -1.14 7.39
N GLN A 121 -21.64 -0.44 7.48
CA GLN A 121 -20.70 -0.56 8.60
C GLN A 121 -21.35 -0.15 9.92
N VAL A 122 -22.06 0.96 9.94
CA VAL A 122 -22.80 1.42 11.12
C VAL A 122 -23.83 0.37 11.53
N ALA A 123 -24.66 -0.11 10.61
CA ALA A 123 -25.66 -1.14 10.89
C ALA A 123 -25.06 -2.43 11.46
N TRP A 124 -23.98 -2.94 10.84
CA TRP A 124 -23.28 -4.14 11.33
C TRP A 124 -22.68 -3.91 12.72
N ARG A 125 -22.04 -2.76 12.94
CA ARG A 125 -21.45 -2.40 14.24
C ARG A 125 -22.51 -2.30 15.34
N THR A 126 -23.64 -1.67 15.07
CA THR A 126 -24.74 -1.58 16.04
C THR A 126 -25.23 -2.96 16.44
N GLY A 127 -25.37 -3.90 15.49
CA GLY A 127 -25.74 -5.28 15.80
C GLY A 127 -24.68 -6.01 16.63
N VAL A 128 -23.39 -5.84 16.31
CA VAL A 128 -22.26 -6.42 17.08
C VAL A 128 -22.17 -5.83 18.49
N THR A 129 -22.40 -4.52 18.64
CA THR A 129 -22.45 -3.86 19.95
C THR A 129 -23.58 -4.43 20.80
N GLY A 130 -24.80 -4.53 20.25
CA GLY A 130 -25.93 -5.14 20.97
C GLY A 130 -25.68 -6.61 21.36
N LEU A 131 -25.01 -7.38 20.49
CA LEU A 131 -24.61 -8.76 20.81
C LEU A 131 -23.59 -8.79 21.95
N GLY A 132 -22.57 -7.92 21.91
CA GLY A 132 -21.56 -7.79 22.96
C GLY A 132 -22.18 -7.37 24.30
N ALA A 133 -23.09 -6.39 24.28
CA ALA A 133 -23.77 -5.88 25.47
C ALA A 133 -24.70 -6.92 26.08
N SER A 134 -25.46 -7.64 25.25
CA SER A 134 -26.33 -8.74 25.68
C SER A 134 -25.52 -9.88 26.31
N LEU A 135 -24.42 -10.28 25.66
CA LEU A 135 -23.53 -11.33 26.18
C LEU A 135 -22.88 -10.91 27.51
N PHE A 136 -22.42 -9.66 27.61
CA PHE A 136 -21.87 -9.12 28.84
C PHE A 136 -22.92 -9.14 29.97
N THR A 137 -24.13 -8.63 29.70
CA THR A 137 -25.21 -8.57 30.68
C THR A 137 -25.63 -9.97 31.16
N LEU A 138 -25.75 -10.94 30.26
CA LEU A 138 -26.05 -12.33 30.62
C LEU A 138 -24.93 -12.95 31.46
N THR A 139 -23.68 -12.62 31.16
CA THR A 139 -22.53 -13.07 31.96
C THR A 139 -22.54 -12.45 33.35
N GLU A 140 -22.82 -11.14 33.48
CA GLU A 140 -22.95 -10.44 34.77
C GLU A 140 -24.06 -11.06 35.62
N LEU A 141 -25.21 -11.38 35.01
CA LEU A 141 -26.33 -12.04 35.69
C LEU A 141 -25.95 -13.44 36.18
N GLY A 142 -25.29 -14.24 35.33
CA GLY A 142 -24.83 -15.58 35.69
C GLY A 142 -23.81 -15.57 36.83
N LEU A 143 -22.84 -14.64 36.80
CA LEU A 143 -21.88 -14.47 37.89
C LEU A 143 -22.54 -14.02 39.19
N THR A 144 -23.51 -13.12 39.11
CA THR A 144 -24.24 -12.65 40.30
C THR A 144 -25.03 -13.79 40.95
N ALA A 145 -25.66 -14.64 40.12
CA ALA A 145 -26.35 -15.83 40.60
C ALA A 145 -25.37 -16.85 41.21
N ALA A 146 -24.22 -17.09 40.57
CA ALA A 146 -23.19 -17.97 41.09
C ALA A 146 -22.56 -17.45 42.39
N ASP A 147 -22.31 -16.15 42.50
CA ASP A 147 -21.80 -15.50 43.70
C ASP A 147 -22.75 -15.69 44.89
N GLY A 148 -24.05 -15.52 44.65
CA GLY A 148 -25.10 -15.79 45.64
C GLY A 148 -25.19 -17.26 46.03
N ALA A 149 -25.11 -18.17 45.05
CA ALA A 149 -25.16 -19.62 45.31
C ALA A 149 -23.93 -20.12 46.08
N LEU A 150 -22.75 -19.55 45.83
CA LEU A 150 -21.48 -19.91 46.46
C LEU A 150 -21.22 -19.15 47.77
N GLY A 151 -22.12 -18.25 48.18
CA GLY A 151 -21.92 -17.42 49.38
C GLY A 151 -20.67 -16.52 49.30
N ALA A 152 -20.26 -16.12 48.10
CA ALA A 152 -18.98 -15.46 47.86
C ALA A 152 -18.96 -13.96 48.23
N GLY A 153 -20.06 -13.42 48.77
CA GLY A 153 -20.13 -12.07 49.33
C GLY A 153 -19.83 -10.95 48.32
N GLY A 154 -20.16 -11.16 47.04
CA GLY A 154 -19.93 -10.23 45.93
C GLY A 154 -18.53 -10.28 45.33
N ARG A 155 -17.66 -11.21 45.77
CA ARG A 155 -16.28 -11.31 45.26
C ARG A 155 -16.22 -11.78 43.82
N ILE A 156 -17.09 -12.69 43.41
CA ILE A 156 -17.17 -13.25 42.05
C ILE A 156 -17.85 -12.26 41.12
N ALA A 157 -18.92 -11.60 41.59
CA ALA A 157 -19.67 -10.61 40.79
C ALA A 157 -18.87 -9.34 40.43
N ARG A 158 -17.75 -9.06 41.12
CA ARG A 158 -16.89 -7.89 40.88
C ARG A 158 -15.78 -8.10 39.85
N ILE A 159 -15.65 -9.31 39.30
CA ILE A 159 -14.57 -9.63 38.35
C ILE A 159 -14.90 -8.99 36.98
N PRO A 160 -14.02 -8.13 36.42
CA PRO A 160 -14.25 -7.53 35.11
C PRO A 160 -14.05 -8.57 34.00
N LEU A 161 -15.13 -9.24 33.60
CA LEU A 161 -15.08 -10.33 32.62
C LEU A 161 -15.25 -9.88 31.16
N GLY A 162 -15.45 -8.60 30.86
CA GLY A 162 -15.60 -8.13 29.48
C GLY A 162 -14.45 -8.59 28.58
N ALA A 163 -13.21 -8.24 28.94
CA ALA A 163 -12.02 -8.65 28.20
C ALA A 163 -11.79 -10.18 28.15
N PRO A 164 -11.82 -10.94 29.26
CA PRO A 164 -11.67 -12.40 29.24
C PRO A 164 -12.73 -13.12 28.39
N VAL A 165 -14.01 -12.75 28.51
CA VAL A 165 -15.11 -13.33 27.74
C VAL A 165 -14.93 -13.01 26.26
N GLY A 166 -14.64 -11.75 25.94
CA GLY A 166 -14.37 -11.32 24.58
C GLY A 166 -13.23 -12.11 23.95
N LEU A 167 -12.10 -12.25 24.65
CA LEU A 167 -10.96 -13.02 24.17
C LEU A 167 -11.32 -14.51 23.94
N GLY A 168 -12.06 -15.12 24.87
CA GLY A 168 -12.55 -16.50 24.72
C GLY A 168 -13.43 -16.69 23.48
N VAL A 169 -14.36 -15.76 23.24
CA VAL A 169 -15.19 -15.73 22.03
C VAL A 169 -14.34 -15.56 20.78
N GLY A 170 -13.38 -14.62 20.79
CA GLY A 170 -12.49 -14.37 19.65
C GLY A 170 -11.66 -15.60 19.28
N LEU A 171 -11.08 -16.28 20.28
CA LEU A 171 -10.31 -17.50 20.07
C LEU A 171 -11.19 -18.66 19.58
N ALA A 172 -12.40 -18.82 20.12
CA ALA A 172 -13.34 -19.84 19.65
C ALA A 172 -13.81 -19.59 18.20
N LEU A 173 -14.12 -18.34 17.85
CA LEU A 173 -14.47 -17.95 16.48
C LEU A 173 -13.34 -18.19 15.51
N GLU A 174 -12.10 -17.87 15.90
CA GLU A 174 -10.92 -18.11 15.08
C GLU A 174 -10.64 -19.61 14.92
N ALA A 175 -10.75 -20.39 15.99
CA ALA A 175 -10.64 -21.85 15.94
C ALA A 175 -11.72 -22.47 15.04
N TYR A 176 -12.95 -21.98 15.10
CA TYR A 176 -14.04 -22.41 14.23
C TYR A 176 -13.76 -22.05 12.76
N ARG A 177 -13.34 -20.81 12.47
CA ARG A 177 -13.04 -20.34 11.10
C ARG A 177 -11.87 -21.08 10.45
N ARG A 178 -10.96 -21.62 11.24
CA ARG A 178 -9.85 -22.45 10.75
C ARG A 178 -10.30 -23.84 10.33
N ARG A 179 -11.42 -24.34 10.85
CA ARG A 179 -11.96 -25.65 10.44
C ARG A 179 -12.40 -25.57 8.99
N GLY A 180 -11.77 -26.37 8.13
CA GLY A 180 -12.10 -26.44 6.71
C GLY A 180 -11.33 -25.48 5.80
N LEU A 181 -10.34 -24.74 6.32
CA LEU A 181 -9.39 -24.04 5.45
C LEU A 181 -8.30 -25.03 4.97
N PRO A 182 -7.91 -24.98 3.68
CA PRO A 182 -6.82 -25.79 3.18
C PRO A 182 -5.52 -25.44 3.90
N ALA A 183 -4.61 -26.42 3.99
CA ALA A 183 -3.24 -26.14 4.40
C ALA A 183 -2.62 -25.22 3.36
N GLU A 184 -2.11 -24.07 3.80
CA GLU A 184 -1.42 -23.14 2.91
C GLU A 184 0.07 -23.46 2.89
N PRO A 185 0.72 -23.37 1.72
CA PRO A 185 2.16 -23.51 1.65
C PRO A 185 2.81 -22.42 2.51
N VAL A 186 3.82 -22.81 3.28
CA VAL A 186 4.60 -21.86 4.08
C VAL A 186 5.42 -21.02 3.12
N THR A 187 5.05 -19.76 2.92
CA THR A 187 5.96 -18.78 2.33
C THR A 187 7.12 -18.62 3.31
N THR A 188 8.32 -19.03 2.91
CA THR A 188 9.55 -18.77 3.67
C THR A 188 9.55 -17.30 4.10
N ASP A 189 9.95 -17.02 5.35
CA ASP A 189 10.11 -15.67 5.97
C ASP A 189 8.97 -15.15 6.87
N ALA A 190 7.83 -15.82 6.97
CA ALA A 190 6.86 -15.54 8.03
C ALA A 190 6.96 -16.59 9.15
N PRO A 191 7.29 -16.24 10.40
CA PRO A 191 6.96 -17.13 11.51
C PRO A 191 5.45 -17.28 11.49
N ALA A 192 4.95 -18.48 11.17
CA ALA A 192 3.56 -18.80 11.40
C ALA A 192 3.29 -18.42 12.87
N THR A 193 2.48 -17.41 13.12
CA THR A 193 2.13 -17.07 14.50
C THR A 193 1.32 -18.26 15.00
N GLU A 194 2.00 -19.13 15.75
CA GLU A 194 1.37 -20.26 16.39
C GLU A 194 0.14 -19.75 17.15
N PRO A 195 -0.99 -20.49 17.11
CA PRO A 195 -2.22 -20.08 17.78
C PRO A 195 -1.98 -19.63 19.23
N LEU A 196 -1.04 -20.30 19.92
CA LEU A 196 -0.63 -19.97 21.28
C LEU A 196 0.07 -18.61 21.38
N ARG A 197 1.02 -18.29 20.48
CA ARG A 197 1.69 -16.98 20.46
C ARG A 197 0.71 -15.86 20.16
N ALA A 198 -0.20 -16.06 19.21
CA ALA A 198 -1.27 -15.11 18.90
C ALA A 198 -2.20 -14.89 20.12
N ALA A 199 -2.53 -15.95 20.86
CA ALA A 199 -3.32 -15.86 22.08
C ALA A 199 -2.60 -15.07 23.18
N VAL A 200 -1.33 -15.38 23.46
CA VAL A 200 -0.51 -14.67 24.46
C VAL A 200 -0.34 -13.19 24.09
N ALA A 201 -0.05 -12.89 22.82
CA ALA A 201 0.05 -11.51 22.34
C ALA A 201 -1.30 -10.77 22.44
N SER A 202 -2.42 -11.46 22.16
CA SER A 202 -3.76 -10.90 22.33
C SER A 202 -4.04 -10.53 23.79
N VAL A 203 -3.64 -11.36 24.77
CA VAL A 203 -3.74 -11.02 26.20
C VAL A 203 -3.00 -9.72 26.52
N GLY A 204 -1.75 -9.61 26.05
CA GLY A 204 -0.94 -8.41 26.26
C GLY A 204 -1.58 -7.14 25.68
N VAL A 205 -2.06 -7.21 24.43
CA VAL A 205 -2.71 -6.06 23.79
C VAL A 205 -4.04 -5.71 24.45
N VAL A 206 -4.85 -6.69 24.83
CA VAL A 206 -6.10 -6.46 25.56
C VAL A 206 -5.82 -5.78 26.91
N GLY A 207 -4.74 -6.15 27.59
CA GLY A 207 -4.26 -5.46 28.79
C GLY A 207 -3.95 -3.98 28.54
N ILE A 208 -3.19 -3.67 27.48
CA ILE A 208 -2.86 -2.29 27.09
C ILE A 208 -4.12 -1.50 26.72
N VAL A 209 -5.02 -2.08 25.93
CA VAL A 209 -6.30 -1.45 25.55
C VAL A 209 -7.16 -1.19 26.78
N SER A 210 -7.16 -2.08 27.76
CA SER A 210 -7.87 -1.88 29.03
C SER A 210 -7.31 -0.70 29.83
N VAL A 211 -6.00 -0.47 29.77
CA VAL A 211 -5.37 0.74 30.36
C VAL A 211 -5.74 2.00 29.56
N GLY A 212 -5.68 1.94 28.23
CA GLY A 212 -6.06 3.06 27.36
C GLY A 212 -7.54 3.44 27.47
N ALA A 213 -8.42 2.46 27.64
CA ALA A 213 -9.84 2.61 27.89
C ALA A 213 -10.12 3.49 29.12
N LEU A 214 -9.35 3.32 30.19
CA LEU A 214 -9.46 4.17 31.37
C LEU A 214 -9.11 5.62 31.07
N ALA A 215 -8.00 5.86 30.36
CA ALA A 215 -7.60 7.22 29.97
C ALA A 215 -8.66 7.87 29.06
N GLN A 216 -9.17 7.12 28.09
CA GLN A 216 -10.21 7.57 27.18
C GLN A 216 -11.50 7.93 27.92
N ARG A 217 -11.95 7.07 28.86
CA ARG A 217 -13.12 7.32 29.69
C ARG A 217 -12.97 8.58 30.53
N LEU A 218 -11.82 8.79 31.16
CA LEU A 218 -11.57 9.98 31.96
C LEU A 218 -11.65 11.26 31.11
N LEU A 219 -11.15 11.22 29.87
CA LEU A 219 -11.25 12.33 28.92
C LEU A 219 -12.70 12.56 28.48
N ALA A 220 -13.44 11.50 28.14
CA ALA A 220 -14.84 11.61 27.73
C ALA A 220 -15.74 12.11 28.87
N ASP A 221 -15.58 11.59 30.08
CA ASP A 221 -16.31 12.04 31.28
C ASP A 221 -15.99 13.51 31.61
N GLY A 222 -14.71 13.92 31.50
CA GLY A 222 -14.30 15.31 31.67
C GLY A 222 -14.96 16.23 30.64
N THR A 223 -14.95 15.82 29.37
CA THR A 223 -15.58 16.58 28.28
C THR A 223 -17.09 16.67 28.46
N ALA A 224 -17.74 15.56 28.83
CA ALA A 224 -19.17 15.52 29.12
C ALA A 224 -19.56 16.39 30.32
N ALA A 225 -18.72 16.43 31.36
CA ALA A 225 -18.94 17.29 32.52
C ALA A 225 -18.83 18.79 32.15
N LEU A 226 -17.88 19.15 31.29
CA LEU A 226 -17.76 20.51 30.76
C LEU A 226 -18.99 20.89 29.91
N LEU A 227 -19.41 20.03 28.99
CA LEU A 227 -20.59 20.26 28.14
C LEU A 227 -21.88 20.37 28.97
N ALA A 228 -22.08 19.50 29.96
CA ALA A 228 -23.24 19.56 30.86
C ALA A 228 -23.24 20.81 31.76
N GLY A 229 -22.08 21.47 31.94
CA GLY A 229 -21.99 22.74 32.66
C GLY A 229 -22.44 23.96 31.84
N VAL A 230 -22.49 23.83 30.51
CA VAL A 230 -22.77 24.95 29.59
C VAL A 230 -24.05 24.73 28.77
N LEU A 231 -24.42 23.47 28.49
CA LEU A 231 -25.55 23.09 27.64
C LEU A 231 -26.61 22.31 28.43
N PRO A 232 -27.90 22.42 28.07
CA PRO A 232 -28.96 21.68 28.74
C PRO A 232 -28.79 20.16 28.55
N GLY A 233 -28.89 19.39 29.65
CA GLY A 233 -28.80 17.93 29.65
C GLY A 233 -27.79 17.39 30.67
N GLY A 234 -28.03 16.18 31.18
CA GLY A 234 -27.13 15.53 32.13
C GLY A 234 -25.88 14.94 31.46
N ARG A 235 -24.89 14.54 32.25
CA ARG A 235 -23.64 13.93 31.76
C ARG A 235 -23.86 12.71 30.86
N VAL A 236 -24.89 11.92 31.13
CA VAL A 236 -25.27 10.75 30.31
C VAL A 236 -25.61 11.13 28.88
N VAL A 237 -26.20 12.30 28.65
CA VAL A 237 -26.59 12.79 27.31
C VAL A 237 -25.39 13.28 26.51
N TRP A 238 -24.40 13.90 27.18
CA TRP A 238 -23.24 14.51 26.53
C TRP A 238 -22.02 13.57 26.38
N ARG A 239 -22.00 12.42 27.07
CA ARG A 239 -20.94 11.40 26.96
C ARG A 239 -20.61 10.98 25.52
N PRO A 240 -21.60 10.67 24.64
CA PRO A 240 -21.32 10.34 23.25
C PRO A 240 -20.52 11.44 22.52
N MET A 241 -20.83 12.72 22.78
CA MET A 241 -20.10 13.85 22.21
C MET A 241 -18.65 13.91 22.73
N GLY A 242 -18.44 13.60 24.02
CA GLY A 242 -17.10 13.47 24.60
C GLY A 242 -16.24 12.42 23.93
N HIS A 243 -16.81 11.26 23.57
CA HIS A 243 -16.13 10.23 22.77
C HIS A 243 -15.76 10.72 21.36
N VAL A 244 -16.69 11.40 20.68
CA VAL A 244 -16.47 11.97 19.34
C VAL A 244 -15.34 13.00 19.36
N LEU A 245 -15.36 13.93 20.32
CA LEU A 245 -14.33 14.96 20.47
C LEU A 245 -12.96 14.36 20.81
N THR A 246 -12.91 13.35 21.67
CA THR A 246 -11.65 12.65 22.01
C THR A 246 -11.09 11.94 20.77
N LEU A 247 -11.94 11.25 20.01
CA LEU A 247 -11.52 10.57 18.77
C LEU A 247 -11.04 11.57 17.72
N ALA A 248 -11.73 12.71 17.58
CA ALA A 248 -11.31 13.79 16.70
C ALA A 248 -9.96 14.40 17.11
N ALA A 249 -9.71 14.59 18.41
CA ALA A 249 -8.44 15.06 18.93
C ALA A 249 -7.29 14.06 18.66
N VAL A 250 -7.52 12.77 18.88
CA VAL A 250 -6.54 11.71 18.56
C VAL A 250 -6.26 11.65 17.06
N ALA A 251 -7.29 11.72 16.22
CA ALA A 251 -7.15 11.75 14.77
C ALA A 251 -6.38 13.00 14.29
N GLY A 252 -6.65 14.16 14.89
CA GLY A 252 -5.95 15.40 14.63
C GLY A 252 -4.47 15.32 15.01
N ALA A 253 -4.16 14.83 16.22
CA ALA A 253 -2.79 14.62 16.67
C ALA A 253 -2.03 13.62 15.79
N GLY A 254 -2.68 12.51 15.40
CA GLY A 254 -2.12 11.54 14.46
C GLY A 254 -1.81 12.16 13.09
N THR A 255 -2.69 13.04 12.61
CA THR A 255 -2.50 13.78 11.36
C THR A 255 -1.31 14.74 11.46
N VAL A 256 -1.15 15.47 12.57
CA VAL A 256 0.01 16.35 12.79
C VAL A 256 1.32 15.57 12.84
N LEU A 257 1.35 14.45 13.58
CA LEU A 257 2.52 13.56 13.66
C LEU A 257 2.88 12.97 12.29
N TRP A 258 1.87 12.54 11.53
CA TRP A 258 2.04 12.06 10.15
C TRP A 258 2.67 13.13 9.26
N HIS A 259 2.14 14.35 9.23
CA HIS A 259 2.72 15.45 8.46
C HIS A 259 4.16 15.78 8.89
N ARG A 260 4.48 15.68 10.19
CA ARG A 260 5.83 15.89 10.69
C ARG A 260 6.79 14.79 10.23
N ALA A 261 6.37 13.53 10.29
CA ALA A 261 7.15 12.38 9.81
C ALA A 261 7.41 12.50 8.29
N ILE A 262 6.39 12.89 7.52
CA ILE A 262 6.49 13.12 6.07
C ILE A 262 7.57 14.15 5.75
N ARG A 263 7.55 15.32 6.39
CA ARG A 263 8.53 16.37 6.15
C ARG A 263 9.97 15.92 6.43
N SER A 264 10.15 15.04 7.43
CA SER A 264 11.46 14.46 7.75
C SER A 264 11.98 13.54 6.64
N ILE A 265 11.10 12.79 5.98
CA ILE A 265 11.47 11.89 4.88
C ILE A 265 11.80 12.69 3.60
N GLU A 266 11.07 13.79 3.34
CA GLU A 266 11.32 14.67 2.19
C GLU A 266 12.71 15.33 2.25
N ALA A 267 13.23 15.62 3.44
CA ALA A 267 14.57 16.22 3.60
C ALA A 267 15.71 15.24 3.23
N GLY A 268 15.54 13.94 3.45
CA GLY A 268 16.58 12.93 3.19
C GLY A 268 16.62 12.39 1.76
N THR A 269 15.55 12.57 0.97
CA THR A 269 15.43 11.94 -0.37
C THR A 269 16.13 12.69 -1.50
N ASN A 270 16.57 13.92 -1.27
CA ASN A 270 17.22 14.78 -2.27
C ASN A 270 18.76 14.77 -2.18
N VAL A 271 19.35 14.02 -1.27
CA VAL A 271 20.81 13.94 -1.13
C VAL A 271 21.39 13.18 -2.33
N ILE A 272 22.22 13.85 -3.12
CA ILE A 272 22.96 13.26 -4.23
C ILE A 272 24.15 12.50 -3.64
N GLU A 273 24.35 11.27 -4.09
CA GLU A 273 25.51 10.49 -3.64
C GLU A 273 26.80 11.10 -4.19
N PRO A 274 27.85 11.31 -3.36
CA PRO A 274 29.10 11.91 -3.81
C PRO A 274 29.75 11.17 -5.00
N ILE A 275 29.57 9.85 -5.12
CA ILE A 275 30.05 9.05 -6.27
C ILE A 275 29.41 9.45 -7.61
N ILE A 276 28.25 10.12 -7.56
CA ILE A 276 27.52 10.64 -8.72
C ILE A 276 27.89 12.11 -8.96
N ASP A 277 28.59 12.75 -8.01
CA ASP A 277 28.95 14.16 -8.14
C ASP A 277 30.22 14.35 -8.98
N ASP A 278 30.28 15.51 -9.64
CA ASP A 278 31.26 15.84 -10.68
C ASP A 278 32.60 16.26 -10.07
N GLU A 279 33.26 15.37 -9.32
CA GLU A 279 34.62 15.62 -8.82
C GLU A 279 35.62 15.60 -9.99
N GLY A 280 35.94 16.79 -10.51
CA GLY A 280 37.05 17.01 -11.43
C GLY A 280 36.71 17.04 -12.92
N GLY A 281 35.44 17.22 -13.31
CA GLY A 281 35.04 17.51 -14.69
C GLY A 281 35.09 16.32 -15.67
N ARG A 282 35.37 15.11 -15.19
CA ARG A 282 35.35 13.89 -16.03
C ARG A 282 34.00 13.20 -15.89
N ARG A 283 33.01 13.66 -16.64
CA ARG A 283 31.68 13.05 -16.66
C ARG A 283 31.70 11.75 -17.46
N TRP A 284 31.42 10.63 -16.79
CA TRP A 284 31.27 9.32 -17.41
C TRP A 284 29.87 9.16 -18.03
N VAL A 285 29.46 10.08 -18.90
CA VAL A 285 28.13 10.10 -19.55
C VAL A 285 28.31 10.01 -21.06
N GLY A 286 27.53 9.17 -21.73
CA GLY A 286 27.58 9.05 -23.20
C GLY A 286 27.11 10.32 -23.91
N GLU A 287 27.55 10.53 -25.15
CA GLU A 287 27.19 11.72 -25.93
C GLU A 287 25.67 11.80 -26.19
N HIS A 288 25.03 10.64 -26.34
CA HIS A 288 23.60 10.46 -26.61
C HIS A 288 22.71 10.52 -25.36
N ALA A 289 23.24 10.97 -24.21
CA ALA A 289 22.49 11.10 -22.97
C ALA A 289 22.34 12.55 -22.53
N SER A 290 21.24 12.86 -21.84
CA SER A 290 21.03 14.16 -21.18
C SER A 290 22.10 14.42 -20.12
N GLY A 291 22.49 15.69 -19.95
CA GLY A 291 23.57 16.11 -19.06
C GLY A 291 24.99 15.84 -19.58
N SER A 292 25.15 15.29 -20.79
CA SER A 292 26.44 15.24 -21.49
C SER A 292 26.94 16.65 -21.84
N ALA A 293 28.21 16.77 -22.26
CA ALA A 293 28.84 18.08 -22.52
C ALA A 293 28.07 18.94 -23.54
N ASN A 294 27.43 18.29 -24.53
CA ASN A 294 26.65 18.95 -25.58
C ASN A 294 25.14 18.94 -25.31
N SER A 295 24.69 18.47 -24.14
CA SER A 295 23.27 18.38 -23.80
C SER A 295 22.65 19.76 -23.60
N LEU A 296 21.41 19.92 -24.07
CA LEU A 296 20.60 21.11 -23.77
C LEU A 296 20.10 21.11 -22.33
N ILE A 297 20.18 19.97 -21.64
CA ILE A 297 19.74 19.78 -20.26
C ILE A 297 20.98 19.78 -19.36
N PRO A 298 21.17 20.80 -18.51
CA PRO A 298 22.34 20.86 -17.64
C PRO A 298 22.41 19.67 -16.68
N TRP A 299 23.60 19.08 -16.49
CA TRP A 299 23.85 18.01 -15.52
C TRP A 299 23.30 18.32 -14.11
N ALA A 300 23.44 19.58 -13.70
CA ALA A 300 22.99 20.07 -12.40
C ALA A 300 21.47 19.92 -12.20
N THR A 301 20.67 20.04 -13.26
CA THR A 301 19.20 20.09 -13.18
C THR A 301 18.53 18.73 -13.33
N LEU A 302 19.27 17.67 -13.67
CA LEU A 302 18.76 16.29 -13.79
C LEU A 302 18.21 15.73 -12.48
N GLY A 303 18.64 16.26 -11.33
CA GLY A 303 18.37 15.69 -10.02
C GLY A 303 19.03 14.32 -9.83
N ARG A 304 18.84 13.72 -8.65
CA ARG A 304 19.52 12.48 -8.26
C ARG A 304 19.20 11.31 -9.19
N GLU A 305 17.93 11.03 -9.41
CA GLU A 305 17.51 9.87 -10.22
C GLU A 305 17.78 10.07 -11.71
N GLY A 306 17.73 11.30 -12.21
CA GLY A 306 18.14 11.61 -13.59
C GLY A 306 19.62 11.33 -13.83
N ARG A 307 20.50 11.77 -12.92
CA ARG A 307 21.94 11.46 -12.98
C ARG A 307 22.20 9.95 -12.91
N ARG A 308 21.51 9.22 -12.03
CA ARG A 308 21.61 7.76 -11.97
C ARG A 308 21.20 7.11 -13.29
N HIS A 309 20.08 7.51 -13.86
CA HIS A 309 19.57 6.94 -15.11
C HIS A 309 20.58 7.04 -16.26
N VAL A 310 21.20 8.21 -16.44
CA VAL A 310 22.16 8.44 -17.54
C VAL A 310 23.55 7.86 -17.29
N LEU A 311 23.87 7.46 -16.04
CA LEU A 311 25.11 6.77 -15.68
C LEU A 311 24.97 5.24 -15.75
N LEU A 312 23.81 4.71 -15.36
CA LEU A 312 23.58 3.28 -15.14
C LEU A 312 23.02 2.53 -16.35
N TYR A 313 23.13 3.07 -17.57
CA TYR A 313 22.68 2.39 -18.78
C TYR A 313 23.72 1.37 -19.31
N PRO A 314 23.30 0.34 -20.08
CA PRO A 314 24.23 -0.56 -20.74
C PRO A 314 25.05 0.15 -21.83
N ARG A 315 26.38 0.09 -21.75
CA ARG A 315 27.26 0.66 -22.78
C ARG A 315 27.28 -0.21 -24.03
N PRO A 316 27.45 0.36 -25.23
CA PRO A 316 27.49 -0.41 -26.47
C PRO A 316 28.67 -1.39 -26.52
N GLN A 317 29.82 -0.98 -25.98
CA GLN A 317 31.08 -1.71 -26.02
C GLN A 317 31.69 -1.89 -24.61
N PRO A 318 32.56 -2.89 -24.40
CA PRO A 318 33.25 -3.10 -23.14
C PRO A 318 34.06 -1.87 -22.73
N VAL A 319 33.99 -1.53 -21.45
CA VAL A 319 34.85 -0.46 -20.90
C VAL A 319 36.27 -1.02 -20.81
N ARG A 320 37.25 -0.31 -21.39
CA ARG A 320 38.66 -0.69 -21.29
C ARG A 320 39.13 -0.56 -19.85
N ASP A 321 40.00 -1.49 -19.42
CA ASP A 321 40.61 -1.48 -18.08
C ASP A 321 39.61 -1.55 -16.92
N LEU A 322 38.47 -2.24 -17.11
CA LEU A 322 37.58 -2.64 -16.01
C LEU A 322 38.41 -3.39 -14.95
N PRO A 323 38.28 -3.06 -13.65
CA PRO A 323 38.85 -3.86 -12.58
C PRO A 323 38.47 -5.32 -12.78
N VAL A 324 39.43 -6.25 -12.64
CA VAL A 324 39.25 -7.70 -12.88
C VAL A 324 38.06 -8.29 -12.09
N SER A 325 37.64 -7.63 -11.01
CA SER A 325 36.50 -8.00 -10.17
C SER A 325 35.12 -7.58 -10.69
N LEU A 326 35.03 -6.78 -11.76
CA LEU A 326 33.75 -6.35 -12.34
C LEU A 326 33.47 -7.11 -13.65
N PRO A 327 32.29 -7.73 -13.81
CA PRO A 327 31.92 -8.39 -15.05
C PRO A 327 31.75 -7.37 -16.18
N ASP A 328 32.04 -7.81 -17.41
CA ASP A 328 31.70 -7.03 -18.60
C ASP A 328 30.19 -7.16 -18.88
N LEU A 329 29.51 -6.02 -18.78
CA LEU A 329 28.06 -5.90 -18.92
C LEU A 329 27.69 -5.02 -20.12
N ALA A 330 28.59 -4.84 -21.09
CA ALA A 330 28.32 -4.15 -22.33
C ALA A 330 27.27 -4.88 -23.18
N ILE A 331 26.54 -4.12 -24.01
CA ILE A 331 25.54 -4.66 -24.93
C ILE A 331 26.16 -5.73 -25.83
N SER A 332 27.33 -5.45 -26.42
CA SER A 332 27.98 -6.39 -27.32
C SER A 332 28.30 -7.74 -26.65
N SER A 333 28.76 -7.69 -25.40
CA SER A 333 29.20 -8.85 -24.65
C SER A 333 28.02 -9.67 -24.12
N VAL A 334 27.00 -9.00 -23.59
CA VAL A 334 25.78 -9.67 -23.10
C VAL A 334 24.99 -10.28 -24.26
N MET A 335 24.88 -9.58 -25.38
CA MET A 335 24.14 -10.09 -26.54
C MET A 335 24.93 -11.11 -27.36
N GLY A 336 26.26 -11.07 -27.30
CA GLY A 336 27.13 -11.91 -28.15
C GLY A 336 27.14 -11.45 -29.62
N GLU A 337 26.70 -10.22 -29.87
CA GLU A 337 26.54 -9.61 -31.19
C GLU A 337 26.93 -8.13 -31.09
N PRO A 338 27.42 -7.48 -32.15
CA PRO A 338 27.72 -6.05 -32.11
C PRO A 338 26.50 -5.23 -31.68
N ALA A 339 26.73 -4.22 -30.83
CA ALA A 339 25.71 -3.22 -30.54
C ALA A 339 25.32 -2.49 -31.85
N ALA A 340 24.02 -2.32 -32.06
CA ALA A 340 23.49 -1.59 -33.22
C ALA A 340 23.72 -0.08 -33.07
N ALA A 341 23.60 0.44 -31.85
CA ALA A 341 23.89 1.84 -31.53
C ALA A 341 24.14 2.04 -30.03
N GLU A 342 24.50 3.27 -29.65
CA GLU A 342 24.41 3.72 -28.26
C GLU A 342 22.95 4.13 -27.93
N PRO A 343 22.37 3.67 -26.81
CA PRO A 343 21.06 4.13 -26.36
C PRO A 343 20.96 5.65 -26.25
N ALA A 344 19.89 6.22 -26.81
CA ALA A 344 19.56 7.62 -26.63
C ALA A 344 18.78 7.82 -25.31
N LEU A 345 19.28 8.62 -24.39
CA LEU A 345 18.69 8.80 -23.05
C LEU A 345 18.26 10.25 -22.86
N VAL A 346 16.96 10.50 -22.93
CA VAL A 346 16.37 11.83 -22.70
C VAL A 346 15.70 11.86 -21.33
N TYR A 347 16.32 12.59 -20.40
CA TYR A 347 15.81 12.80 -19.05
C TYR A 347 15.71 14.29 -18.76
N VAL A 348 14.49 14.81 -18.64
CA VAL A 348 14.26 16.20 -18.21
C VAL A 348 13.96 16.24 -16.72
N GLY A 349 14.92 16.74 -15.94
CA GLY A 349 14.74 16.97 -14.50
C GLY A 349 13.73 18.08 -14.20
N LEU A 350 13.20 18.08 -12.98
CA LEU A 350 12.14 19.01 -12.56
C LEU A 350 12.61 20.48 -12.62
N ASP A 351 13.89 20.72 -12.33
CA ASP A 351 14.46 22.07 -12.30
C ASP A 351 14.99 22.54 -13.68
N SER A 352 14.92 21.69 -14.71
CA SER A 352 15.46 22.03 -16.03
C SER A 352 14.68 23.14 -16.74
N ALA A 353 13.41 23.34 -16.41
CA ALA A 353 12.62 24.49 -16.86
C ALA A 353 11.41 24.70 -15.92
N PRO A 354 10.86 25.93 -15.81
CA PRO A 354 9.85 26.27 -14.81
C PRO A 354 8.46 25.68 -15.10
N THR A 355 8.07 25.55 -16.37
CA THR A 355 6.74 25.08 -16.77
C THR A 355 6.80 23.69 -17.42
N ALA A 356 5.68 22.95 -17.37
CA ALA A 356 5.58 21.65 -18.03
C ALA A 356 5.83 21.77 -19.54
N GLN A 357 5.25 22.78 -20.20
CA GLN A 357 5.45 23.04 -21.63
C GLN A 357 6.93 23.31 -21.95
N ALA A 358 7.60 24.19 -21.21
CA ALA A 358 9.02 24.47 -21.46
C ALA A 358 9.90 23.23 -21.28
N ARG A 359 9.57 22.35 -20.32
CA ARG A 359 10.26 21.05 -20.18
C ARG A 359 9.95 20.10 -21.35
N VAL A 360 8.75 20.13 -21.93
CA VAL A 360 8.41 19.35 -23.14
C VAL A 360 9.21 19.85 -24.33
N ASP A 361 9.27 21.16 -24.54
CA ASP A 361 10.03 21.77 -25.65
C ASP A 361 11.52 21.39 -25.53
N LEU A 362 12.06 21.43 -24.31
CA LEU A 362 13.41 20.97 -24.01
C LEU A 362 13.61 19.47 -24.26
N ALA A 363 12.62 18.63 -23.93
CA ALA A 363 12.66 17.19 -24.21
C ALA A 363 12.73 16.93 -25.72
N LEU A 364 11.91 17.62 -26.52
CA LEU A 364 11.88 17.45 -27.98
C LEU A 364 13.18 17.92 -28.63
N ALA A 365 13.73 19.05 -28.18
CA ALA A 365 15.01 19.55 -28.66
C ALA A 365 16.16 18.59 -28.31
N GLU A 366 16.14 18.01 -27.10
CA GLU A 366 17.13 17.00 -26.71
C GLU A 366 16.94 15.69 -27.51
N MET A 367 15.71 15.28 -27.80
CA MET A 367 15.40 14.15 -28.69
C MET A 367 15.93 14.36 -30.10
N ASP A 368 15.80 15.58 -30.66
CA ASP A 368 16.41 15.95 -31.94
C ASP A 368 17.94 15.80 -31.87
N ARG A 369 18.57 16.28 -30.79
CA ARG A 369 20.04 16.23 -30.61
C ARG A 369 20.59 14.80 -30.54
N VAL A 370 19.94 13.91 -29.80
CA VAL A 370 20.44 12.54 -29.55
C VAL A 370 20.05 11.54 -30.65
N GLY A 371 19.40 12.03 -31.72
CA GLY A 371 18.91 11.17 -32.81
C GLY A 371 17.84 10.18 -32.32
N ALA A 372 16.94 10.62 -31.44
CA ALA A 372 15.90 9.75 -30.89
C ALA A 372 14.90 9.27 -31.97
N TRP A 373 14.68 10.09 -33.00
CA TRP A 373 13.71 9.84 -34.05
C TRP A 373 14.15 8.82 -35.09
N ASP A 374 15.45 8.51 -35.13
CA ASP A 374 16.05 7.58 -36.09
C ASP A 374 16.25 6.19 -35.50
N ARG A 375 15.84 6.00 -34.23
CA ARG A 375 15.85 4.70 -33.55
C ARG A 375 14.68 3.83 -34.01
N SER A 376 14.81 2.51 -33.90
CA SER A 376 13.67 1.61 -34.15
C SER A 376 12.59 1.69 -33.07
N LEU A 377 12.94 2.10 -31.85
CA LEU A 377 12.05 2.12 -30.69
C LEU A 377 12.19 3.43 -29.88
N ILE A 378 11.07 4.07 -29.55
CA ILE A 378 10.97 5.09 -28.51
C ILE A 378 10.22 4.50 -27.31
N MET A 379 10.90 4.41 -26.17
CA MET A 379 10.35 3.97 -24.90
C MET A 379 9.96 5.20 -24.06
N LEU A 380 8.67 5.48 -24.01
CA LEU A 380 8.06 6.53 -23.20
C LEU A 380 7.94 6.05 -21.76
N CYS A 381 8.55 6.78 -20.83
CA CYS A 381 8.53 6.44 -19.43
C CYS A 381 7.91 7.58 -18.61
N SER A 382 6.99 7.23 -17.70
CA SER A 382 6.63 8.11 -16.59
C SER A 382 7.39 7.68 -15.35
N PRO A 383 8.21 8.55 -14.74
CA PRO A 383 8.99 8.17 -13.57
C PRO A 383 8.10 8.06 -12.33
N THR A 384 8.62 7.40 -11.29
CA THR A 384 7.97 7.45 -9.97
C THR A 384 8.12 8.83 -9.33
N GLY A 385 7.51 9.04 -8.16
CA GLY A 385 7.46 10.35 -7.50
C GLY A 385 8.82 10.98 -7.19
N SER A 386 9.87 10.18 -7.02
CA SER A 386 11.24 10.64 -6.81
C SER A 386 11.97 11.03 -8.10
N GLY A 387 11.42 10.69 -9.27
CA GLY A 387 12.10 10.73 -10.56
C GLY A 387 12.72 9.39 -10.98
N TYR A 388 12.57 8.32 -10.18
CA TYR A 388 13.17 7.02 -10.46
C TYR A 388 12.52 6.30 -11.64
N LEU A 389 13.37 5.66 -12.46
CA LEU A 389 13.02 4.72 -13.52
C LEU A 389 13.60 3.33 -13.19
N ASN A 390 12.90 2.28 -13.58
CA ASN A 390 13.37 0.91 -13.38
C ASN A 390 14.61 0.61 -14.23
N TYR A 391 15.78 0.52 -13.61
CA TYR A 391 17.03 0.28 -14.33
C TYR A 391 17.06 -1.08 -15.03
N CYS A 392 16.41 -2.10 -14.46
CA CYS A 392 16.30 -3.41 -15.08
C CYS A 392 15.45 -3.36 -16.35
N ALA A 393 14.33 -2.63 -16.34
CA ALA A 393 13.47 -2.47 -17.53
C ALA A 393 14.22 -1.74 -18.66
N THR A 394 14.87 -0.62 -18.33
CA THR A 394 15.58 0.19 -19.31
C THR A 394 16.80 -0.54 -19.86
N ALA A 395 17.51 -1.32 -19.02
CA ALA A 395 18.63 -2.13 -19.45
C ALA A 395 18.17 -3.34 -20.29
N ALA A 396 17.10 -4.02 -19.91
CA ALA A 396 16.52 -5.11 -20.70
C ALA A 396 16.14 -4.64 -22.10
N ALA A 397 15.43 -3.51 -22.20
CA ALA A 397 15.08 -2.91 -23.49
C ALA A 397 16.35 -2.56 -24.29
N SER A 398 17.37 -1.98 -23.66
CA SER A 398 18.63 -1.64 -24.31
C SER A 398 19.39 -2.86 -24.84
N TYR A 399 19.42 -3.98 -24.10
CA TYR A 399 20.02 -5.22 -24.58
C TYR A 399 19.22 -5.81 -25.75
N LEU A 400 17.90 -5.89 -25.61
CA LEU A 400 17.00 -6.50 -26.60
C LEU A 400 16.95 -5.73 -27.93
N THR A 401 17.11 -4.40 -27.92
CA THR A 401 17.26 -3.61 -29.14
C THR A 401 18.72 -3.45 -29.59
N ARG A 402 19.67 -4.09 -28.89
CA ARG A 402 21.13 -3.90 -29.08
C ARG A 402 21.55 -2.43 -29.08
N GLY A 403 20.86 -1.62 -28.27
CA GLY A 403 21.10 -0.19 -28.09
C GLY A 403 20.39 0.72 -29.10
N ASP A 404 19.66 0.17 -30.06
CA ASP A 404 18.84 0.94 -30.99
C ASP A 404 17.48 1.32 -30.38
N LEU A 405 17.52 2.19 -29.37
CA LEU A 405 16.32 2.76 -28.74
C LEU A 405 16.57 4.16 -28.21
N ALA A 406 15.49 4.92 -28.06
CA ALA A 406 15.46 6.14 -27.28
C ALA A 406 14.56 5.96 -26.05
N ILE A 407 15.06 6.31 -24.86
CA ILE A 407 14.30 6.30 -23.60
C ILE A 407 14.00 7.74 -23.24
N VAL A 408 12.72 8.08 -23.09
CA VAL A 408 12.28 9.47 -22.90
C VAL A 408 11.46 9.58 -21.62
N THR A 409 11.88 10.46 -20.71
CA THR A 409 11.21 10.68 -19.42
C THR A 409 11.31 12.14 -18.98
N MET A 410 10.30 12.56 -18.21
CA MET A 410 10.28 13.88 -17.58
C MET A 410 9.88 13.76 -16.12
N GLN A 411 10.69 14.33 -15.23
CA GLN A 411 10.43 14.35 -13.80
C GLN A 411 9.32 15.38 -13.46
N TYR A 412 8.37 14.99 -12.61
CA TYR A 412 7.28 15.87 -12.13
C TYR A 412 7.33 16.15 -10.62
N SER A 413 8.13 15.40 -9.88
CA SER A 413 8.26 15.49 -8.42
C SER A 413 9.63 15.00 -7.96
N LYS A 414 10.01 15.42 -6.76
CA LYS A 414 11.21 14.96 -6.02
C LYS A 414 10.86 14.17 -4.75
N ARG A 415 9.57 13.92 -4.50
CA ARG A 415 9.07 13.34 -3.24
C ARG A 415 8.95 11.82 -3.33
N PRO A 416 9.26 11.06 -2.27
CA PRO A 416 9.00 9.62 -2.21
C PRO A 416 7.60 9.24 -2.71
N SER A 417 7.47 8.10 -3.40
CA SER A 417 6.26 7.72 -4.15
C SER A 417 4.94 7.83 -3.35
N PRO A 418 4.82 7.41 -2.08
CA PRO A 418 3.57 7.58 -1.32
C PRO A 418 3.15 9.04 -1.14
N LEU A 419 4.11 9.98 -1.11
CA LEU A 419 3.87 11.42 -0.95
C LEU A 419 3.51 12.12 -2.27
N SER A 420 3.91 11.52 -3.38
CA SER A 420 3.63 12.02 -4.72
C SER A 420 2.25 11.59 -5.25
N LEU A 421 1.47 10.81 -4.49
CA LEU A 421 0.07 10.48 -4.84
C LEU A 421 -0.80 11.75 -5.07
N PHE A 422 -0.51 12.85 -4.37
CA PHE A 422 -1.20 14.13 -4.57
C PHE A 422 -0.77 14.88 -5.85
N LYS A 423 0.31 14.43 -6.50
CA LYS A 423 0.90 15.02 -7.70
C LYS A 423 0.54 14.28 -8.98
N VAL A 424 -0.34 13.28 -8.90
CA VAL A 424 -0.81 12.52 -10.09
C VAL A 424 -1.39 13.45 -11.16
N LYS A 425 -2.11 14.51 -10.77
CA LYS A 425 -2.65 15.50 -11.72
C LYS A 425 -1.55 16.25 -12.49
N ASP A 426 -0.50 16.67 -11.79
CA ASP A 426 0.65 17.39 -12.39
C ASP A 426 1.42 16.46 -13.33
N ALA A 427 1.66 15.21 -12.90
CA ALA A 427 2.30 14.18 -13.71
C ALA A 427 1.51 13.84 -14.97
N ARG A 428 0.18 13.64 -14.84
CA ARG A 428 -0.72 13.40 -15.97
C ARG A 428 -0.62 14.50 -17.00
N GLU A 429 -0.66 15.76 -16.57
CA GLU A 429 -0.62 16.88 -17.49
C GLU A 429 0.71 16.93 -18.26
N GLN A 430 1.83 16.77 -17.56
CA GLN A 430 3.15 16.73 -18.19
C GLN A 430 3.29 15.56 -19.18
N ASN A 431 2.91 14.35 -18.79
CA ASN A 431 2.97 13.18 -19.66
C ASN A 431 2.08 13.35 -20.89
N ARG A 432 0.88 13.91 -20.71
CA ARG A 432 -0.04 14.21 -21.82
C ARG A 432 0.59 15.17 -22.82
N LEU A 433 1.15 16.29 -22.36
CA LEU A 433 1.79 17.28 -23.22
C LEU A 433 2.96 16.66 -24.00
N LEU A 434 3.85 15.93 -23.32
CA LEU A 434 4.98 15.27 -23.94
C LEU A 434 4.56 14.29 -25.03
N TRP A 435 3.65 13.36 -24.69
CA TRP A 435 3.31 12.27 -25.60
C TRP A 435 2.45 12.75 -26.77
N LEU A 436 1.60 13.75 -26.58
CA LEU A 436 0.91 14.40 -27.70
C LEU A 436 1.90 15.05 -28.66
N ALA A 437 2.92 15.74 -28.14
CA ALA A 437 3.93 16.39 -28.97
C ALA A 437 4.81 15.38 -29.72
N ILE A 438 5.24 14.31 -29.06
CA ILE A 438 5.95 13.19 -29.70
C ILE A 438 5.07 12.54 -30.77
N SER A 439 3.80 12.25 -30.44
CA SER A 439 2.84 11.64 -31.36
C SER A 439 2.59 12.51 -32.60
N ALA A 440 2.51 13.84 -32.43
CA ALA A 440 2.41 14.80 -33.52
C ALA A 440 3.66 14.78 -34.40
N ARG A 441 4.85 14.89 -33.82
CA ARG A 441 6.12 14.85 -34.56
C ARG A 441 6.27 13.54 -35.33
N LEU A 442 5.89 12.40 -34.74
CA LEU A 442 5.95 11.10 -35.41
C LEU A 442 4.90 10.94 -36.53
N ARG A 443 3.78 11.69 -36.51
CA ARG A 443 2.79 11.69 -37.60
C ARG A 443 3.23 12.56 -38.79
N GLU A 444 4.01 13.59 -38.53
CA GLU A 444 4.51 14.51 -39.55
C GLU A 444 5.75 13.99 -40.28
N ARG A 445 6.41 12.95 -39.76
CA ARG A 445 7.57 12.32 -40.39
C ARG A 445 7.17 11.56 -41.66
N SER A 446 7.91 11.82 -42.74
CA SER A 446 7.77 11.12 -44.02
C SER A 446 8.60 9.82 -44.12
N GLY A 447 9.61 9.66 -43.25
CA GLY A 447 10.52 8.50 -43.24
C GLY A 447 10.10 7.37 -42.29
N PRO A 448 11.00 6.39 -42.05
CA PRO A 448 10.77 5.32 -41.07
C PRO A 448 10.41 5.91 -39.70
N ARG A 449 9.32 5.40 -39.12
CA ARG A 449 8.79 5.84 -37.83
C ARG A 449 9.20 4.85 -36.74
N PRO A 450 9.87 5.27 -35.65
CA PRO A 450 10.06 4.42 -34.49
C PRO A 450 8.72 3.92 -33.95
N ARG A 451 8.71 2.67 -33.49
CA ARG A 451 7.61 2.18 -32.65
C ARG A 451 7.65 2.91 -31.31
N ALA A 452 6.50 3.36 -30.82
CA ALA A 452 6.40 4.00 -29.52
C ALA A 452 5.83 3.00 -28.51
N VAL A 453 6.62 2.67 -27.50
CA VAL A 453 6.19 1.80 -26.39
C VAL A 453 6.19 2.57 -25.09
N LEU A 454 5.35 2.15 -24.15
CA LEU A 454 5.21 2.81 -22.86
C LEU A 454 5.63 1.88 -21.73
N PHE A 455 6.41 2.41 -20.79
CA PHE A 455 6.75 1.74 -19.55
C PHE A 455 6.35 2.57 -18.32
N GLY A 456 5.87 1.88 -17.29
CA GLY A 456 5.69 2.49 -15.98
C GLY A 456 5.80 1.48 -14.85
N GLU A 457 6.45 1.88 -13.76
CA GLU A 457 6.51 1.12 -12.51
C GLU A 457 5.82 1.90 -11.39
N SER A 458 5.05 1.23 -10.55
CA SER A 458 4.49 1.81 -9.32
C SER A 458 3.73 3.13 -9.62
N LEU A 459 4.09 4.23 -8.97
CA LEU A 459 3.49 5.54 -9.26
C LEU A 459 3.72 6.00 -10.71
N GLY A 460 4.83 5.61 -11.35
CA GLY A 460 5.05 5.82 -12.78
C GLY A 460 4.02 5.08 -13.63
N ALA A 461 3.61 3.88 -13.23
CA ALA A 461 2.52 3.15 -13.87
C ALA A 461 1.17 3.85 -13.71
N HIS A 462 0.83 4.29 -12.49
CA HIS A 462 -0.42 5.02 -12.25
C HIS A 462 -0.46 6.34 -13.04
N THR A 463 0.59 7.16 -12.96
CA THR A 463 0.63 8.48 -13.62
C THR A 463 0.65 8.39 -15.14
N SER A 464 1.23 7.33 -15.70
CA SER A 464 1.15 7.06 -17.14
C SER A 464 -0.25 6.63 -17.57
N GLN A 465 -0.87 5.72 -16.82
CA GLN A 465 -2.25 5.28 -17.06
C GLN A 465 -3.28 6.40 -16.88
N ASP A 466 -3.05 7.35 -15.98
CA ASP A 466 -3.99 8.46 -15.72
C ASP A 466 -4.14 9.41 -16.93
N VAL A 467 -3.16 9.43 -17.85
CA VAL A 467 -3.28 10.12 -19.16
C VAL A 467 -4.41 9.53 -20.00
N LEU A 468 -4.68 8.23 -19.84
CA LEU A 468 -5.61 7.43 -20.63
C LEU A 468 -6.99 7.32 -19.98
N LEU A 469 -7.17 7.90 -18.79
CA LEU A 469 -8.39 7.77 -18.01
C LEU A 469 -9.63 8.16 -18.83
N HIS A 470 -10.64 7.28 -18.84
CA HIS A 470 -11.88 7.39 -19.62
C HIS A 470 -11.79 7.15 -21.14
N TRP A 471 -10.61 6.76 -21.66
CA TRP A 471 -10.42 6.50 -23.10
C TRP A 471 -10.27 5.01 -23.43
N GLY A 472 -10.43 4.12 -22.43
CA GLY A 472 -10.33 2.67 -22.60
C GLY A 472 -9.05 2.24 -23.33
N THR A 473 -9.17 1.31 -24.27
CA THR A 473 -8.05 0.88 -25.14
C THR A 473 -7.82 1.81 -26.33
N LEU A 474 -8.78 2.68 -26.66
CA LEU A 474 -8.62 3.71 -27.68
C LEU A 474 -7.58 4.77 -27.27
N GLY A 475 -7.39 4.99 -25.97
CA GLY A 475 -6.43 5.93 -25.41
C GLY A 475 -5.00 5.75 -25.93
N PRO A 476 -4.34 4.62 -25.62
CA PRO A 476 -3.00 4.33 -26.13
C PRO A 476 -2.92 4.37 -27.66
N GLN A 477 -3.93 3.83 -28.36
CA GLN A 477 -3.99 3.82 -29.82
C GLN A 477 -4.01 5.24 -30.42
N ALA A 478 -4.82 6.14 -29.85
CA ALA A 478 -4.92 7.53 -30.28
C ALA A 478 -3.62 8.32 -30.04
N LEU A 479 -2.89 7.99 -28.98
CA LEU A 479 -1.56 8.55 -28.72
C LEU A 479 -0.47 7.91 -29.60
N GLY A 480 -0.79 6.86 -30.37
CA GLY A 480 0.15 6.14 -31.19
C GLY A 480 1.13 5.30 -30.37
N ILE A 481 0.71 4.81 -29.20
CA ILE A 481 1.46 3.89 -28.34
C ILE A 481 1.13 2.46 -28.80
N ASP A 482 2.11 1.82 -29.41
CA ASP A 482 1.98 0.48 -30.00
C ASP A 482 1.77 -0.58 -28.92
N ARG A 483 2.58 -0.55 -27.86
CA ARG A 483 2.58 -1.52 -26.75
C ARG A 483 2.92 -0.84 -25.43
N ALA A 484 2.43 -1.39 -24.33
CA ALA A 484 2.71 -0.86 -23.00
C ALA A 484 2.91 -1.96 -21.96
N LEU A 485 3.89 -1.76 -21.08
CA LEU A 485 4.18 -2.61 -19.93
C LEU A 485 4.10 -1.78 -18.65
N TRP A 486 3.22 -2.18 -17.75
CA TRP A 486 3.08 -1.60 -16.42
C TRP A 486 3.34 -2.63 -15.35
N ILE A 487 4.16 -2.29 -14.35
CA ILE A 487 4.45 -3.20 -13.24
C ILE A 487 4.08 -2.56 -11.90
N GLY A 488 3.46 -3.33 -11.02
CA GLY A 488 3.12 -2.87 -9.66
C GLY A 488 2.19 -1.66 -9.62
N THR A 489 1.22 -1.57 -10.54
CA THR A 489 0.29 -0.42 -10.60
C THR A 489 -0.45 -0.26 -9.27
N PRO A 490 -0.33 0.90 -8.59
CA PRO A 490 -1.06 1.16 -7.35
C PRO A 490 -2.57 0.97 -7.51
N TYR A 491 -3.20 0.41 -6.49
CA TYR A 491 -4.65 0.13 -6.49
C TYR A 491 -5.51 1.35 -6.84
N GLY A 492 -5.03 2.57 -6.59
CA GLY A 492 -5.77 3.80 -6.90
C GLY A 492 -5.91 4.14 -8.39
N SER A 493 -5.27 3.40 -9.31
CA SER A 493 -5.31 3.72 -10.74
C SER A 493 -6.71 3.55 -11.34
N GLY A 494 -7.31 4.66 -11.77
CA GLY A 494 -8.64 4.67 -12.35
C GLY A 494 -8.70 3.95 -13.70
N TRP A 495 -7.70 4.12 -14.58
CA TRP A 495 -7.69 3.47 -15.89
C TRP A 495 -7.50 1.96 -15.77
N MET A 496 -6.62 1.50 -14.86
CA MET A 496 -6.47 0.06 -14.55
C MET A 496 -7.83 -0.57 -14.19
N HIS A 497 -8.60 0.06 -13.29
CA HIS A 497 -9.94 -0.42 -12.92
C HIS A 497 -10.95 -0.35 -14.07
N GLN A 498 -10.79 0.57 -15.02
CA GLN A 498 -11.67 0.68 -16.19
C GLN A 498 -11.42 -0.46 -17.18
N VAL A 499 -10.17 -0.85 -17.40
CA VAL A 499 -9.82 -1.88 -18.39
C VAL A 499 -9.81 -3.31 -17.83
N THR A 500 -9.73 -3.47 -16.51
CA THR A 500 -9.78 -4.79 -15.82
C THR A 500 -11.10 -5.05 -15.08
N GLY A 501 -11.99 -4.06 -15.02
CA GLY A 501 -13.27 -4.14 -14.33
C GLY A 501 -14.40 -4.68 -15.20
N GLU A 502 -15.60 -4.15 -14.96
CA GLU A 502 -16.80 -4.50 -15.74
C GLU A 502 -16.60 -4.19 -17.24
N PRO A 503 -17.13 -5.01 -18.17
CA PRO A 503 -17.00 -4.78 -19.60
C PRO A 503 -17.47 -3.38 -20.03
N ARG A 504 -16.72 -2.75 -20.93
CA ARG A 504 -17.05 -1.44 -21.49
C ARG A 504 -16.92 -1.46 -23.02
N PRO A 505 -17.73 -0.68 -23.76
CA PRO A 505 -17.63 -0.61 -25.22
C PRO A 505 -16.31 -0.04 -25.75
N ASP A 506 -15.64 0.81 -24.97
CA ASP A 506 -14.37 1.46 -25.32
C ASP A 506 -13.13 0.63 -24.93
N VAL A 507 -13.32 -0.60 -24.44
CA VAL A 507 -12.26 -1.51 -24.00
C VAL A 507 -12.32 -2.79 -24.82
N ASP A 508 -11.27 -3.06 -25.58
CA ASP A 508 -11.03 -4.37 -26.18
C ASP A 508 -10.26 -5.27 -25.20
N PRO A 509 -10.89 -6.30 -24.60
CA PRO A 509 -10.24 -7.17 -23.63
C PRO A 509 -9.10 -8.00 -24.25
N ASN A 510 -9.07 -8.22 -25.56
CA ASN A 510 -7.98 -8.96 -26.21
C ASN A 510 -6.68 -8.14 -26.29
N LEU A 511 -6.75 -6.82 -26.15
CA LEU A 511 -5.56 -5.98 -26.15
C LEU A 511 -4.89 -5.91 -24.77
N VAL A 512 -5.58 -6.34 -23.71
CA VAL A 512 -5.19 -6.13 -22.32
C VAL A 512 -4.98 -7.45 -21.59
N ALA A 513 -3.94 -7.55 -20.76
CA ALA A 513 -3.77 -8.63 -19.80
C ALA A 513 -3.23 -8.09 -18.47
N MET A 514 -3.76 -8.61 -17.36
CA MET A 514 -3.18 -8.44 -16.03
C MET A 514 -2.77 -9.81 -15.49
N VAL A 515 -1.49 -9.98 -15.19
CA VAL A 515 -0.90 -11.26 -14.78
C VAL A 515 -0.02 -11.09 -13.54
N ASN A 516 0.13 -12.16 -12.75
CA ASN A 516 1.08 -12.22 -11.65
C ASN A 516 2.51 -12.39 -12.17
N ASP A 517 2.73 -13.32 -13.10
CA ASP A 517 4.06 -13.70 -13.57
C ASP A 517 4.07 -14.11 -15.05
N PHE A 518 5.26 -14.39 -15.58
CA PHE A 518 5.44 -14.64 -17.01
C PHE A 518 4.77 -15.92 -17.51
N GLU A 519 4.67 -16.96 -16.67
CA GLU A 519 4.02 -18.21 -17.06
C GLU A 519 2.50 -18.00 -17.24
N GLN A 520 1.86 -17.16 -16.41
CA GLN A 520 0.46 -16.78 -16.63
C GLN A 520 0.24 -16.02 -17.95
N LEU A 521 1.22 -15.20 -18.37
CA LEU A 521 1.17 -14.54 -19.68
C LEU A 521 1.23 -15.57 -20.81
N GLN A 522 2.13 -16.56 -20.72
CA GLN A 522 2.29 -17.62 -21.72
C GLN A 522 1.08 -18.56 -21.78
N ALA A 523 0.40 -18.77 -20.65
CA ALA A 523 -0.81 -19.58 -20.55
C ALA A 523 -2.05 -18.94 -21.21
N LEU A 524 -1.98 -17.66 -21.62
CA LEU A 524 -3.06 -17.04 -22.39
C LEU A 524 -3.25 -17.74 -23.74
N PRO A 525 -4.50 -17.81 -24.27
CA PRO A 525 -4.76 -18.36 -25.60
C PRO A 525 -3.90 -17.69 -26.67
N GLU A 526 -3.43 -18.45 -27.67
CA GLU A 526 -2.58 -17.92 -28.74
C GLU A 526 -3.24 -16.74 -29.47
N SER A 527 -4.55 -16.80 -29.72
CA SER A 527 -5.32 -15.71 -30.33
C SER A 527 -5.28 -14.42 -29.50
N HIS A 528 -5.30 -14.54 -28.16
CA HIS A 528 -5.16 -13.42 -27.24
C HIS A 528 -3.72 -12.90 -27.26
N ARG A 529 -2.71 -13.78 -27.15
CA ARG A 529 -1.30 -13.37 -27.17
C ARG A 529 -0.90 -12.65 -28.47
N ALA A 530 -1.42 -13.07 -29.62
CA ALA A 530 -1.12 -12.45 -30.91
C ALA A 530 -1.61 -10.98 -31.00
N THR A 531 -2.74 -10.68 -30.37
CA THR A 531 -3.36 -9.34 -30.39
C THR A 531 -2.99 -8.49 -29.19
N LEU A 532 -2.45 -9.08 -28.13
CA LEU A 532 -2.06 -8.42 -26.90
C LEU A 532 -1.09 -7.23 -27.15
N ARG A 533 -1.39 -6.08 -26.52
CA ARG A 533 -0.57 -4.86 -26.61
C ARG A 533 -0.25 -4.24 -25.26
N TYR A 534 -1.12 -4.42 -24.27
CA TYR A 534 -1.12 -3.68 -23.01
C TYR A 534 -1.09 -4.65 -21.83
N VAL A 535 0.07 -4.78 -21.19
CA VAL A 535 0.28 -5.76 -20.11
C VAL A 535 0.54 -5.07 -18.79
N MET A 536 -0.18 -5.54 -17.76
CA MET A 536 0.02 -5.16 -16.37
C MET A 536 0.53 -6.36 -15.59
N VAL A 537 1.72 -6.26 -15.00
CA VAL A 537 2.25 -7.24 -14.07
C VAL A 537 1.93 -6.78 -12.65
N SER A 538 1.15 -7.57 -11.93
CA SER A 538 0.71 -7.28 -10.57
C SER A 538 0.85 -8.54 -9.74
N HIS A 539 1.90 -8.61 -8.91
CA HIS A 539 2.05 -9.71 -7.99
C HIS A 539 0.86 -9.78 -7.02
N ASP A 540 0.37 -10.99 -6.74
CA ASP A 540 -0.79 -11.18 -5.86
C ASP A 540 -0.48 -10.84 -4.40
N ASN A 541 0.77 -11.01 -3.98
CA ASN A 541 1.26 -10.60 -2.67
C ASN A 541 1.74 -9.13 -2.60
N ASP A 542 1.55 -8.32 -3.64
CA ASP A 542 1.95 -6.90 -3.63
C ASP A 542 0.89 -6.02 -2.96
N GLY A 543 1.16 -5.59 -1.72
CA GLY A 543 0.27 -4.70 -0.99
C GLY A 543 0.01 -3.34 -1.68
N VAL A 544 0.92 -2.86 -2.55
CA VAL A 544 0.75 -1.60 -3.29
C VAL A 544 -0.39 -1.69 -4.32
N THR A 545 -0.54 -2.85 -4.96
CA THR A 545 -1.59 -3.08 -5.97
C THR A 545 -2.95 -3.40 -5.35
N LYS A 546 -3.01 -3.68 -4.05
CA LYS A 546 -4.23 -4.11 -3.34
C LYS A 546 -4.76 -3.08 -2.32
N PHE A 547 -3.93 -2.17 -1.84
CA PHE A 547 -4.28 -1.24 -0.77
C PHE A 547 -5.08 -0.02 -1.27
N GLY A 548 -6.30 0.15 -0.75
CA GLY A 548 -7.15 1.31 -0.98
C GLY A 548 -7.96 1.71 0.25
N ALA A 549 -8.36 2.99 0.32
CA ALA A 549 -9.19 3.51 1.42
C ALA A 549 -10.60 2.89 1.47
N ASP A 550 -11.06 2.33 0.36
CA ASP A 550 -12.31 1.60 0.25
C ASP A 550 -12.33 0.34 1.13
N LEU A 551 -11.18 -0.22 1.53
CA LEU A 551 -11.10 -1.34 2.48
C LEU A 551 -11.82 -1.07 3.82
N LEU A 552 -11.98 0.21 4.20
CA LEU A 552 -12.73 0.61 5.40
C LEU A 552 -14.24 0.37 5.26
N THR A 553 -14.78 0.35 4.04
CA THR A 553 -16.22 0.41 3.78
C THR A 553 -16.73 -0.70 2.86
N ARG A 554 -15.85 -1.25 2.01
CA ARG A 554 -16.17 -2.24 0.97
C ARG A 554 -15.16 -3.39 0.97
N ARG A 555 -15.68 -4.60 0.73
CA ARG A 555 -14.88 -5.81 0.47
C ARG A 555 -14.39 -5.73 -0.98
N PRO A 556 -13.07 -5.76 -1.24
CA PRO A 556 -12.55 -5.65 -2.59
C PRO A 556 -12.71 -6.97 -3.35
N ALA A 557 -12.67 -6.91 -4.69
CA ALA A 557 -12.86 -8.07 -5.56
C ALA A 557 -11.80 -9.18 -5.34
N TRP A 558 -10.57 -8.79 -5.04
CA TRP A 558 -9.46 -9.71 -4.77
C TRP A 558 -9.60 -10.47 -3.44
N LEU A 559 -10.47 -10.02 -2.53
CA LEU A 559 -10.69 -10.63 -1.22
C LEU A 559 -12.00 -11.40 -1.14
N THR A 560 -12.53 -11.89 -2.27
CA THR A 560 -13.77 -12.69 -2.36
C THR A 560 -13.54 -14.15 -1.95
N ASP A 561 -14.61 -14.94 -1.91
CA ASP A 561 -14.50 -16.38 -1.61
C ASP A 561 -14.06 -17.21 -2.82
N ALA A 562 -14.12 -16.62 -4.03
CA ALA A 562 -13.64 -17.20 -5.29
C ALA A 562 -12.17 -16.87 -5.61
N ARG A 563 -11.42 -16.31 -4.63
CA ARG A 563 -10.03 -15.90 -4.84
C ARG A 563 -9.10 -17.12 -5.05
N PRO A 564 -8.03 -17.00 -5.87
CA PRO A 564 -7.08 -18.09 -6.07
C PRO A 564 -6.36 -18.46 -4.77
N ALA A 565 -6.14 -19.76 -4.57
CA ALA A 565 -5.33 -20.27 -3.45
C ALA A 565 -3.86 -19.91 -3.61
N VAL A 566 -3.14 -19.80 -2.49
CA VAL A 566 -1.72 -19.46 -2.50
C VAL A 566 -0.91 -20.59 -3.16
N GLN A 567 -0.06 -20.22 -4.12
CA GLN A 567 0.86 -21.14 -4.81
C GLN A 567 2.27 -20.56 -4.81
N ILE A 568 3.25 -21.35 -4.42
CA ILE A 568 4.67 -20.99 -4.52
C ILE A 568 5.16 -21.41 -5.90
N VAL A 569 5.59 -20.44 -6.70
CA VAL A 569 6.15 -20.66 -8.02
C VAL A 569 7.66 -20.45 -7.95
N PRO A 570 8.50 -21.46 -8.21
CA PRO A 570 9.94 -21.29 -8.20
C PRO A 570 10.40 -20.19 -9.16
N GLY A 571 11.18 -19.23 -8.65
CA GLY A 571 11.72 -18.14 -9.46
C GLY A 571 10.74 -17.00 -9.79
N ALA A 572 9.47 -17.09 -9.40
CA ALA A 572 8.46 -16.06 -9.60
C ALA A 572 7.80 -15.65 -8.28
N SER A 573 7.01 -14.57 -8.31
CA SER A 573 6.25 -14.17 -7.13
C SER A 573 5.13 -15.16 -6.81
N PRO A 574 4.85 -15.45 -5.51
CA PRO A 574 3.73 -16.30 -5.14
C PRO A 574 2.41 -15.81 -5.73
N ARG A 575 1.61 -16.76 -6.24
CA ARG A 575 0.25 -16.50 -6.74
C ARG A 575 -0.76 -16.63 -5.61
N GLY A 576 -1.90 -15.98 -5.77
CA GLY A 576 -3.07 -16.15 -4.90
C GLY A 576 -3.01 -15.38 -3.59
N ILE A 577 -4.11 -15.47 -2.83
CA ILE A 577 -4.34 -14.67 -1.62
C ILE A 577 -4.61 -15.61 -0.45
N PRO A 578 -3.99 -15.39 0.74
CA PRO A 578 -4.19 -16.26 1.88
C PRO A 578 -5.67 -16.54 2.21
N ALA A 579 -6.02 -17.81 2.36
CA ALA A 579 -7.35 -18.30 2.69
C ALA A 579 -7.81 -17.80 4.08
N ARG A 580 -6.85 -17.55 4.97
CA ARG A 580 -7.09 -16.97 6.30
C ARG A 580 -7.36 -15.47 6.26
N LEU A 581 -6.86 -14.75 5.25
CA LEU A 581 -7.10 -13.31 5.14
C LEU A 581 -8.58 -13.08 4.82
N ARG A 582 -9.32 -12.49 5.77
CA ARG A 582 -10.73 -12.16 5.58
C ARG A 582 -10.94 -10.66 5.63
N TRP A 583 -11.93 -10.20 4.87
CA TRP A 583 -12.31 -8.80 4.93
C TRP A 583 -12.98 -8.49 6.27
N ARG A 584 -12.28 -7.72 7.09
CA ARG A 584 -12.73 -7.16 8.36
C ARG A 584 -12.47 -5.66 8.30
N PRO A 585 -13.51 -4.82 8.32
CA PRO A 585 -13.38 -3.36 8.31
C PRO A 585 -12.40 -2.90 9.41
N ILE A 586 -11.60 -1.86 9.13
CA ILE A 586 -10.45 -1.43 9.95
C ILE A 586 -9.29 -2.42 9.94
N THR A 587 -9.47 -3.68 10.33
CA THR A 587 -8.38 -4.67 10.39
C THR A 587 -7.74 -4.90 9.02
N SER A 588 -8.55 -5.12 7.98
CA SER A 588 -8.04 -5.30 6.61
C SER A 588 -7.43 -4.01 6.04
N PHE A 589 -7.92 -2.84 6.46
CA PHE A 589 -7.29 -1.57 6.08
C PHE A 589 -5.90 -1.45 6.73
N LEU A 590 -5.76 -1.77 8.01
CA LEU A 590 -4.47 -1.76 8.72
C LEU A 590 -3.51 -2.85 8.21
N HIS A 591 -4.02 -4.05 7.90
CA HIS A 591 -3.27 -5.10 7.22
C HIS A 591 -2.76 -4.62 5.88
N GLY A 592 -3.64 -4.12 5.01
CA GLY A 592 -3.26 -3.62 3.70
C GLY A 592 -2.27 -2.45 3.76
N LEU A 593 -2.39 -1.57 4.76
CA LEU A 593 -1.44 -0.48 4.99
C LEU A 593 -0.05 -1.02 5.33
N MET A 594 0.03 -2.01 6.22
CA MET A 594 1.31 -2.66 6.55
C MET A 594 1.83 -3.49 5.37
N ASP A 595 0.94 -4.13 4.60
CA ASP A 595 1.32 -4.89 3.42
C ASP A 595 1.92 -3.97 2.36
N MET A 596 1.29 -2.84 2.05
CA MET A 596 1.82 -1.83 1.13
C MET A 596 3.18 -1.30 1.60
N LYS A 597 3.34 -1.05 2.90
CA LYS A 597 4.61 -0.59 3.47
C LYS A 597 5.70 -1.66 3.33
N ASN A 598 5.39 -2.91 3.66
CA ASN A 598 6.35 -4.00 3.69
C ASN A 598 6.65 -4.55 2.29
N ALA A 599 5.74 -4.42 1.32
CA ALA A 599 5.92 -4.82 -0.07
C ALA A 599 7.07 -4.08 -0.76
N GLN A 600 7.37 -2.85 -0.33
CA GLN A 600 8.45 -2.01 -0.88
C GLN A 600 9.83 -2.36 -0.29
N LYS A 601 9.92 -3.29 0.67
CA LYS A 601 11.20 -3.72 1.22
C LYS A 601 11.82 -4.77 0.30
N MET A 602 12.95 -4.43 -0.31
CA MET A 602 13.72 -5.35 -1.13
C MET A 602 14.28 -6.51 -0.29
N GLN A 603 14.17 -7.73 -0.81
CA GLN A 603 14.66 -8.96 -0.16
C GLN A 603 15.61 -9.71 -1.10
N GLY A 604 16.74 -9.07 -1.38
CA GLY A 604 17.65 -9.54 -2.43
C GLY A 604 17.07 -9.34 -3.83
N TYR A 605 17.60 -10.07 -4.81
CA TYR A 605 17.13 -10.05 -6.19
C TYR A 605 16.10 -11.16 -6.39
N ARG A 606 14.84 -10.90 -5.99
CA ARG A 606 13.76 -11.91 -5.99
C ARG A 606 12.42 -11.31 -6.42
N ALA A 607 11.68 -12.03 -7.24
CA ALA A 607 10.31 -11.69 -7.60
C ALA A 607 9.43 -11.88 -6.36
N TRP A 608 9.12 -10.78 -5.68
CA TRP A 608 8.41 -10.81 -4.42
C TRP A 608 7.75 -9.47 -4.13
N ALA A 609 6.43 -9.48 -3.89
CA ALA A 609 5.67 -8.30 -3.55
C ALA A 609 5.91 -7.17 -4.57
N HIS A 610 6.47 -6.02 -4.17
CA HIS A 610 6.69 -4.90 -5.08
C HIS A 610 8.03 -4.96 -5.85
N ASP A 611 8.77 -6.07 -5.77
CA ASP A 611 9.99 -6.29 -6.56
C ASP A 611 9.70 -7.14 -7.80
N TYR A 612 9.80 -6.53 -8.97
CA TYR A 612 9.52 -7.10 -10.29
C TYR A 612 10.80 -7.34 -11.12
N ARG A 613 11.98 -7.03 -10.56
CA ARG A 613 13.25 -7.04 -11.32
C ARG A 613 13.56 -8.39 -11.97
N PRO A 614 13.37 -9.55 -11.30
CA PRO A 614 13.78 -10.83 -11.89
C PRO A 614 12.94 -11.26 -13.10
N ASP A 615 11.68 -10.86 -13.18
CA ASP A 615 10.78 -11.28 -14.26
C ASP A 615 10.83 -10.36 -15.48
N ILE A 616 11.42 -9.17 -15.32
CA ILE A 616 11.17 -8.04 -16.21
C ILE A 616 11.68 -8.25 -17.63
N ALA A 617 12.80 -8.96 -17.82
CA ALA A 617 13.42 -9.15 -19.14
C ALA A 617 12.49 -9.88 -20.10
N ARG A 618 11.83 -10.94 -19.62
CA ARG A 618 10.89 -11.75 -20.41
C ARG A 618 9.65 -10.96 -20.78
N PHE A 619 9.12 -10.17 -19.84
CA PHE A 619 8.00 -9.28 -20.12
C PHE A 619 8.37 -8.20 -21.15
N VAL A 620 9.53 -7.56 -21.03
CA VAL A 620 9.99 -6.57 -22.02
C VAL A 620 10.10 -7.21 -23.41
N ALA A 621 10.75 -8.37 -23.52
CA ALA A 621 10.89 -9.09 -24.80
C ALA A 621 9.53 -9.43 -25.43
N GLN A 622 8.63 -10.05 -24.67
CA GLN A 622 7.33 -10.49 -25.17
C GLN A 622 6.38 -9.33 -25.47
N VAL A 623 6.29 -8.34 -24.58
CA VAL A 623 5.30 -7.26 -24.69
C VAL A 623 5.72 -6.27 -25.76
N TYR A 624 7.01 -5.94 -25.85
CA TYR A 624 7.52 -5.04 -26.88
C TYR A 624 7.87 -5.73 -28.20
N ASP A 625 7.68 -7.05 -28.27
CA ASP A 625 7.91 -7.82 -29.50
C ASP A 625 9.36 -7.65 -29.97
N LEU A 626 10.28 -7.90 -29.04
CA LEU A 626 11.74 -7.82 -29.22
C LEU A 626 12.30 -9.25 -29.10
N PRO A 627 12.52 -9.95 -30.23
CA PRO A 627 12.92 -11.34 -30.21
C PRO A 627 14.35 -11.49 -29.66
N ALA A 628 14.55 -12.52 -28.85
CA ALA A 628 15.85 -12.95 -28.36
C ALA A 628 15.86 -14.47 -28.20
N THR A 629 17.01 -15.09 -28.44
CA THR A 629 17.18 -16.52 -28.18
C THR A 629 17.08 -16.81 -26.67
N PRO A 630 16.69 -18.03 -26.25
CA PRO A 630 16.69 -18.39 -24.83
C PRO A 630 18.05 -18.17 -24.14
N ALA A 631 19.15 -18.39 -24.87
CA ALA A 631 20.50 -18.14 -24.37
C ALA A 631 20.79 -16.64 -24.19
N GLN A 632 20.33 -15.78 -25.11
CA GLN A 632 20.43 -14.31 -24.95
C GLN A 632 19.61 -13.84 -23.75
N LEU A 633 18.37 -14.31 -23.60
CA LEU A 633 17.53 -13.95 -22.46
C LEU A 633 18.15 -14.36 -21.12
N ALA A 634 18.71 -15.56 -21.00
CA ALA A 634 19.40 -15.99 -19.79
C ALA A 634 20.63 -15.11 -19.46
N ARG A 635 21.39 -14.68 -20.48
CA ARG A 635 22.51 -13.73 -20.29
C ARG A 635 22.01 -12.35 -19.87
N ILE A 636 20.92 -11.87 -20.45
CA ILE A 636 20.28 -10.61 -20.05
C ILE A 636 19.87 -10.70 -18.58
N GLU A 637 19.13 -11.73 -18.17
CA GLU A 637 18.69 -11.93 -16.78
C GLU A 637 19.87 -11.92 -15.79
N THR A 638 20.94 -12.64 -16.14
CA THR A 638 22.19 -12.67 -15.35
C THR A 638 22.84 -11.28 -15.27
N ALA A 639 22.90 -10.57 -16.41
CA ALA A 639 23.46 -9.22 -16.46
C ALA A 639 22.63 -8.24 -15.62
N LEU A 640 21.31 -8.29 -15.68
CA LEU A 640 20.44 -7.42 -14.89
C LEU A 640 20.65 -7.61 -13.39
N GLN A 641 20.75 -8.85 -12.92
CA GLN A 641 21.08 -9.14 -11.54
C GLN A 641 22.45 -8.57 -11.14
N ALA A 642 23.49 -8.85 -11.94
CA ALA A 642 24.84 -8.34 -11.67
C ALA A 642 24.89 -6.81 -11.63
N ARG A 643 24.16 -6.13 -12.51
CA ARG A 643 24.04 -4.65 -12.52
C ARG A 643 23.45 -4.13 -11.21
N GLU A 644 22.37 -4.73 -10.73
CA GLU A 644 21.73 -4.32 -9.47
C GLU A 644 22.62 -4.60 -8.27
N GLU A 645 23.30 -5.75 -8.20
CA GLU A 645 24.23 -6.08 -7.13
C GLU A 645 25.45 -5.14 -7.09
N ILE A 646 25.98 -4.75 -8.26
CA ILE A 646 27.06 -3.75 -8.36
C ILE A 646 26.55 -2.39 -7.90
N ARG A 647 25.38 -1.96 -8.39
CA ARG A 647 24.76 -0.69 -8.01
C ARG A 647 24.53 -0.62 -6.51
N ASP A 648 23.93 -1.66 -5.92
CA ASP A 648 23.63 -1.71 -4.50
C ASP A 648 24.91 -1.66 -3.67
N ARG A 649 25.99 -2.36 -4.07
CA ARG A 649 27.31 -2.24 -3.42
C ARG A 649 27.86 -0.81 -3.49
N LEU A 650 27.87 -0.21 -4.67
CA LEU A 650 28.42 1.13 -4.89
C LEU A 650 27.66 2.22 -4.11
N LEU A 651 26.33 2.10 -4.03
CA LEU A 651 25.48 3.05 -3.32
C LEU A 651 25.46 2.80 -1.80
N SER A 652 25.54 1.54 -1.35
CA SER A 652 25.49 1.20 0.09
C SER A 652 26.82 1.46 0.80
N GLN A 653 27.97 1.18 0.15
CA GLN A 653 29.30 1.47 0.71
C GLN A 653 29.50 2.95 1.03
N HIS A 654 28.75 3.83 0.36
CA HIS A 654 28.81 5.27 0.58
C HIS A 654 27.87 5.75 1.70
N LEU A 655 26.77 5.04 1.97
CA LEU A 655 25.87 5.33 3.09
C LEU A 655 26.57 5.06 4.43
N ASP A 656 27.31 3.95 4.55
CA ASP A 656 28.06 3.61 5.75
C ASP A 656 29.17 4.63 6.04
N ALA A 657 29.79 5.20 5.01
CA ALA A 657 30.78 6.27 5.13
C ALA A 657 30.18 7.64 5.53
N MET A 658 28.89 7.87 5.28
CA MET A 658 28.16 9.09 5.63
C MET A 658 27.36 9.01 6.93
N THR A 659 27.16 7.82 7.50
CA THR A 659 26.71 7.67 8.89
C THR A 659 27.87 7.98 9.84
N PRO A 660 27.78 9.02 10.70
CA PRO A 660 28.78 9.19 11.73
C PRO A 660 28.76 7.95 12.62
N SER A 661 29.92 7.31 12.81
CA SER A 661 30.08 6.30 13.86
C SER A 661 29.65 6.92 15.20
N PRO A 662 28.82 6.23 16.02
CA PRO A 662 28.45 6.69 17.36
C PRO A 662 29.65 7.00 18.25
N ASP A 663 30.82 6.44 17.91
CA ASP A 663 32.06 6.55 18.69
C ASP A 663 32.86 7.85 18.46
N ARG A 664 32.35 8.82 17.67
CA ARG A 664 33.02 10.12 17.45
C ARG A 664 32.37 11.32 18.16
N PHE A 665 31.46 11.10 19.10
CA PHE A 665 31.06 12.15 20.05
C PHE A 665 31.97 12.11 21.29
N VAL A 666 33.22 12.52 21.13
CA VAL A 666 34.05 12.96 22.28
C VAL A 666 33.77 14.45 22.43
N PRO A 667 33.01 14.89 23.46
CA PRO A 667 32.87 16.32 23.72
C PRO A 667 34.25 16.91 24.02
N PRO A 668 34.55 18.14 23.55
CA PRO A 668 35.83 18.78 23.86
C PRO A 668 35.98 18.89 25.38
N ALA A 669 37.16 18.55 25.88
CA ALA A 669 37.51 18.73 27.28
C ALA A 669 37.30 20.22 27.65
N PRO A 670 36.66 20.52 28.80
CA PRO A 670 36.51 21.90 29.23
C PRO A 670 37.89 22.49 29.50
N GLU A 671 38.21 23.58 28.82
CA GLU A 671 39.38 24.41 29.15
C GLU A 671 39.25 24.88 30.62
N ARG A 672 40.23 24.49 31.43
CA ARG A 672 40.63 25.16 32.67
C ARG A 672 42.14 25.08 32.80
#